data_AF-A0A9X2VJY6-F1
#
_entry.id   AF-A0A9X2VJY6-F1
#
_cell.length_a   1.000
_cell.length_b   1.000
_cell.length_c   1.000
_cell.angle_alpha   90.00
_cell.angle_beta   90.00
_cell.angle_gamma   90.00
#
_symmetry.space_group_name_H-M   'P 1'
#
loop_
_entity.id
_entity.type
_entity.pdbx_description
1 polymer ?
#
loop_
_entity_poly.entity_id
_entity_poly.type
_entity_poly.pdbx_seq_one_letter_code
_entity_poly.pdbx_strand_id
1 'polypeptide(L)'
;MIGVLLVALLVLGLTPTLHGVIALVRGRRSTADAVSGTFVPDPGSVAVLIAAHDEADRIADTIRMAARLVPLENVHVVSDDSTDRTADVARGCGVQVAETVGRLGRAAAVESAVQAFRLVDRFEFVVPLDVGTVLDPYYLDAVLPLFADRDVVAVDGRLDLDLRPSRAGSVGALLSAYRARNHALADGLRQARPTGTPMDVGPGVGRVFRTSALADVSPADDFDTTLRIHREGIGTVAFSPTARAAPPQPTRLRDHLAQFSRWGNGFWRAVRRHGPRGALPRVVDLVLTSLALVLAPVAIVVAAVPGLLPVSPWALAAAVVVPDYLLTLIVALARRSPSSLLPGLLFPVLRVLDAATLLRAWWGRPAADEWQRFGGTAEEPAVARKVRPAAVLAWSILAASAAVVAGRVALTVGTLPATRIEPGLVDATYAKVSGLGPPPVEGALRAFGLQLDAYATVTGAFTRQSSTLVSARELAVVSVAAALIGLIVVAALLRVRPLVMAVAVLALAVSGPVITVLTPVGPGVTAAAWTALAATAALATARRGDSRWVTAGLLALLVALATAPLLVVPIGVGGAVWFALADTRPLTRVWTSALTLGVAVGAAVLCLRGGLLTAPDTESLPRADQRALLLAVVAAAVLAGLLVAWLRPVAAGAATGAVLVAVAAPGADAVLPALVLTAATLVALVVDETIGRFPAATPARVRWVATSLASAAALTGSAVGVVLAPESGRAVDHAGLAAWMAENLDGETRLAAPAGLWSDLRRDRARAGLPADAVRQAATAGPDDLVAAVGPTSLSGVDLARFGDPADRDGVVVLLTGRDTPYLSPDERAGAGGQLAENARLDTTDEVRAALRAGRVDLRAMVVLAELCREREVTVASTGKPAHETGSTLPDRTLVLSTPDAGTAAALLDWFEAQQPPFAPDEVRQVPNGVSASWRLPPLHDRTSK
;
A
#
# COMPACT_ATOMS: atom_id res chain seq x y z
N MET A 1 16.81 -4.86 -21.80
CA MET A 1 15.85 -4.22 -22.74
C MET A 1 15.25 -5.21 -23.74
N ILE A 2 16.05 -5.88 -24.58
CA ILE A 2 15.54 -6.86 -25.59
C ILE A 2 14.63 -7.94 -24.97
N GLY A 3 15.04 -8.54 -23.84
CA GLY A 3 14.21 -9.54 -23.15
C GLY A 3 12.86 -9.00 -22.64
N VAL A 4 12.80 -7.73 -22.20
CA VAL A 4 11.57 -7.07 -21.76
C VAL A 4 10.63 -6.84 -22.95
N LEU A 5 11.17 -6.42 -24.10
CA LEU A 5 10.42 -6.26 -25.34
C LEU A 5 9.92 -7.60 -25.88
N LEU A 6 10.72 -8.67 -25.76
CA LEU A 6 10.32 -10.02 -26.14
C LEU A 6 9.15 -10.52 -25.28
N VAL A 7 9.19 -10.31 -23.96
CA VAL A 7 8.08 -10.64 -23.06
C VAL A 7 6.83 -9.85 -23.45
N ALA A 8 6.96 -8.54 -23.70
CA ALA A 8 5.84 -7.72 -24.14
C ALA A 8 5.23 -8.20 -25.47
N LEU A 9 6.08 -8.60 -26.42
CA LEU A 9 5.66 -9.14 -27.71
C LEU A 9 4.95 -10.50 -27.57
N LEU A 10 5.46 -11.38 -26.70
CA LEU A 10 4.85 -12.68 -26.41
C LEU A 10 3.51 -12.51 -25.67
N VAL A 11 3.38 -11.52 -24.79
CA VAL A 11 2.11 -11.20 -24.11
C VAL A 11 1.06 -10.67 -25.10
N LEU A 12 1.49 -9.87 -26.07
CA LEU A 12 0.63 -9.44 -27.17
C LEU A 12 0.17 -10.61 -28.04
N GLY A 13 0.97 -11.67 -28.15
CA GLY A 13 0.80 -12.78 -29.10
C GLY A 13 1.37 -12.41 -30.46
N LEU A 14 2.16 -13.31 -31.06
CA LEU A 14 3.02 -12.95 -32.20
C LEU A 14 2.25 -12.78 -33.51
N THR A 15 1.04 -13.34 -33.65
CA THR A 15 0.33 -13.32 -34.94
C THR A 15 -1.20 -13.23 -34.86
N PRO A 16 -1.94 -14.10 -34.13
CA PRO A 16 -3.40 -14.16 -34.22
C PRO A 16 -4.12 -12.97 -33.53
N THR A 17 -3.61 -12.54 -32.38
CA THR A 17 -4.09 -11.36 -31.64
C THR A 17 -3.89 -10.06 -32.40
N LEU A 18 -2.72 -9.87 -33.03
CA LEU A 18 -2.44 -8.69 -33.85
C LEU A 18 -3.37 -8.62 -35.07
N HIS A 19 -3.58 -9.75 -35.77
CA HIS A 19 -4.53 -9.81 -36.88
C HIS A 19 -5.97 -9.59 -36.43
N GLY A 20 -6.36 -10.15 -35.27
CA GLY A 20 -7.68 -9.93 -34.68
C GLY A 20 -7.93 -8.47 -34.31
N VAL A 21 -6.93 -7.79 -33.73
CA VAL A 21 -6.95 -6.35 -33.44
C VAL A 21 -7.09 -5.54 -34.73
N ILE A 22 -6.26 -5.81 -35.73
CA ILE A 22 -6.29 -5.09 -37.01
C ILE A 22 -7.67 -5.25 -37.68
N ALA A 23 -8.24 -6.45 -37.65
CA ALA A 23 -9.56 -6.74 -38.22
C ALA A 23 -10.69 -6.01 -37.47
N LEU A 24 -10.62 -6.04 -36.14
CA LEU A 24 -11.59 -5.40 -35.26
C LEU A 24 -11.60 -3.87 -35.44
N VAL A 25 -10.41 -3.26 -35.62
CA VAL A 25 -10.26 -1.81 -35.84
C VAL A 25 -10.61 -1.43 -37.27
N ARG A 26 -10.24 -2.24 -38.27
CA ARG A 26 -10.52 -1.94 -39.68
C ARG A 26 -12.00 -2.06 -40.04
N GLY A 27 -12.80 -2.75 -39.23
CA GLY A 27 -14.24 -2.92 -39.42
C GLY A 27 -14.56 -3.32 -40.86
N ARG A 28 -14.40 -4.60 -41.22
CA ARG A 28 -14.67 -5.00 -42.61
C ARG A 28 -16.15 -4.87 -42.93
N ARG A 29 -16.40 -4.26 -44.10
CA ARG A 29 -17.70 -4.14 -44.76
C ARG A 29 -18.38 -5.50 -44.83
N SER A 30 -19.68 -5.47 -44.55
CA SER A 30 -20.60 -6.59 -44.68
C SER A 30 -20.27 -7.39 -45.95
N THR A 31 -19.89 -8.66 -45.81
CA THR A 31 -19.87 -9.62 -46.92
C THR A 31 -21.30 -10.03 -47.36
N ALA A 32 -22.31 -9.25 -46.97
CA ALA A 32 -23.66 -9.35 -47.53
C ALA A 32 -23.71 -8.96 -49.02
N ASP A 33 -22.67 -8.32 -49.57
CA ASP A 33 -22.66 -7.88 -50.98
C ASP A 33 -22.24 -8.96 -52.00
N ALA A 34 -22.17 -10.24 -51.65
CA ALA A 34 -21.73 -11.28 -52.60
C ALA A 34 -22.42 -12.65 -52.49
N VAL A 35 -23.71 -12.71 -52.15
CA VAL A 35 -24.53 -13.90 -52.46
C VAL A 35 -25.62 -13.49 -53.44
N SER A 36 -25.24 -13.45 -54.73
CA SER A 36 -26.18 -13.37 -55.84
C SER A 36 -26.74 -14.77 -56.10
N GLY A 37 -27.75 -15.18 -55.34
CA GLY A 37 -28.42 -16.47 -55.51
C GLY A 37 -29.82 -16.47 -54.91
N THR A 38 -30.72 -17.26 -55.51
CA THR A 38 -32.14 -17.43 -55.15
C THR A 38 -32.36 -18.25 -53.87
N PHE A 39 -31.39 -18.33 -52.97
CA PHE A 39 -31.54 -19.05 -51.71
C PHE A 39 -32.49 -18.28 -50.80
N VAL A 40 -33.68 -18.82 -50.55
CA VAL A 40 -34.67 -18.25 -49.63
C VAL A 40 -34.47 -18.96 -48.28
N PRO A 41 -33.96 -18.26 -47.25
CA PRO A 41 -33.86 -18.83 -45.91
C PRO A 41 -35.25 -19.23 -45.40
N ASP A 42 -35.45 -20.51 -45.06
CA ASP A 42 -36.65 -20.98 -44.39
C ASP A 42 -36.29 -21.47 -42.98
N PRO A 43 -36.65 -20.74 -41.92
CA PRO A 43 -36.50 -21.22 -40.54
C PRO A 43 -37.20 -22.57 -40.27
N GLY A 44 -38.21 -22.94 -41.07
CA GLY A 44 -38.85 -24.25 -41.03
C GLY A 44 -37.94 -25.43 -41.40
N SER A 45 -36.84 -25.18 -42.10
CA SER A 45 -35.82 -26.18 -42.47
C SER A 45 -34.79 -26.46 -41.36
N VAL A 46 -34.88 -25.76 -40.23
CA VAL A 46 -33.91 -25.80 -39.12
C VAL A 46 -34.49 -26.56 -37.93
N ALA A 47 -33.74 -27.55 -37.43
CA ALA A 47 -34.00 -28.20 -36.14
C ALA A 47 -33.14 -27.61 -35.03
N VAL A 48 -33.75 -27.35 -33.87
CA VAL A 48 -33.04 -26.97 -32.65
C VAL A 48 -32.96 -28.18 -31.73
N LEU A 49 -31.74 -28.65 -31.43
CA LEU A 49 -31.52 -29.77 -30.51
C LEU A 49 -30.94 -29.25 -29.19
N ILE A 50 -31.75 -29.30 -28.12
CA ILE A 50 -31.36 -28.87 -26.77
C ILE A 50 -30.91 -30.08 -25.98
N ALA A 51 -29.66 -30.08 -25.53
CA ALA A 51 -29.10 -31.15 -24.72
C ALA A 51 -29.18 -30.77 -23.22
N ALA A 52 -29.75 -31.62 -22.38
CA ALA A 52 -30.00 -31.34 -20.96
C ALA A 52 -29.67 -32.51 -20.01
N HIS A 53 -29.23 -32.18 -18.80
CA HIS A 53 -29.10 -33.10 -17.67
C HIS A 53 -29.27 -32.33 -16.36
N ASP A 54 -30.35 -32.61 -15.62
CA ASP A 54 -30.71 -31.94 -14.37
C ASP A 54 -30.76 -30.40 -14.46
N GLU A 55 -31.59 -29.90 -15.37
CA GLU A 55 -31.77 -28.47 -15.68
C GLU A 55 -33.27 -28.06 -15.67
N ALA A 56 -34.09 -28.66 -14.80
CA ALA A 56 -35.54 -28.42 -14.74
C ALA A 56 -35.90 -26.93 -14.58
N ASP A 57 -35.08 -26.16 -13.84
CA ASP A 57 -35.30 -24.74 -13.57
C ASP A 57 -35.08 -23.82 -14.80
N ARG A 58 -34.37 -24.30 -15.83
CA ARG A 58 -33.89 -23.47 -16.96
C ARG A 58 -34.34 -23.96 -18.34
N ILE A 59 -34.74 -25.23 -18.45
CA ILE A 59 -35.08 -25.84 -19.74
C ILE A 59 -36.28 -25.14 -20.42
N ALA A 60 -37.32 -24.78 -19.65
CA ALA A 60 -38.50 -24.09 -20.18
C ALA A 60 -38.18 -22.72 -20.81
N ASP A 61 -37.29 -21.94 -20.19
CA ASP A 61 -36.84 -20.64 -20.74
C ASP A 61 -36.10 -20.83 -22.06
N THR A 62 -35.30 -21.89 -22.16
CA THR A 62 -34.52 -22.20 -23.37
C THR A 62 -35.43 -22.63 -24.52
N ILE A 63 -36.42 -23.48 -24.24
CA ILE A 63 -37.44 -23.90 -25.22
C ILE A 63 -38.24 -22.69 -25.72
N ARG A 64 -38.69 -21.81 -24.82
CA ARG A 64 -39.40 -20.58 -25.19
C ARG A 64 -38.59 -19.63 -26.06
N MET A 65 -37.26 -19.61 -25.90
CA MET A 65 -36.36 -18.85 -26.76
C MET A 65 -36.21 -19.53 -28.13
N ALA A 66 -35.99 -20.85 -28.16
CA ALA A 66 -35.88 -21.61 -29.41
C ALA A 66 -37.15 -21.52 -30.27
N ALA A 67 -38.33 -21.54 -29.65
CA ALA A 67 -39.62 -21.39 -30.32
C ALA A 67 -39.85 -20.01 -30.96
N ARG A 68 -38.97 -19.02 -30.70
CA ARG A 68 -38.98 -17.73 -31.42
C ARG A 68 -38.17 -17.77 -32.72
N LEU A 69 -37.31 -18.79 -32.89
CA LEU A 69 -36.45 -18.94 -34.05
C LEU A 69 -37.05 -19.91 -35.06
N VAL A 70 -37.67 -20.99 -34.59
CA VAL A 70 -38.21 -22.07 -35.42
C VAL A 70 -39.61 -22.47 -34.93
N PRO A 71 -40.45 -23.12 -35.77
CA PRO A 71 -41.68 -23.75 -35.33
C PRO A 71 -41.44 -24.68 -34.12
N LEU A 72 -42.39 -24.73 -33.18
CA LEU A 72 -42.22 -25.49 -31.93
C LEU A 72 -41.96 -26.99 -32.17
N GLU A 73 -42.53 -27.54 -33.25
CA GLU A 73 -42.32 -28.93 -33.71
C GLU A 73 -40.89 -29.26 -34.17
N ASN A 74 -40.09 -28.23 -34.47
CA ASN A 74 -38.67 -28.35 -34.83
C ASN A 74 -37.74 -28.23 -33.62
N VAL A 75 -38.29 -28.04 -32.41
CA VAL A 75 -37.52 -28.01 -31.17
C VAL A 75 -37.51 -29.41 -30.56
N HIS A 76 -36.32 -29.96 -30.39
CA HIS A 76 -36.07 -31.30 -29.87
C HIS A 76 -35.22 -31.21 -28.61
N VAL A 77 -35.53 -32.04 -27.61
CA VAL A 77 -34.79 -32.08 -26.34
C VAL A 77 -34.28 -33.49 -26.10
N VAL A 78 -33.00 -33.62 -25.74
CA VAL A 78 -32.45 -34.85 -25.17
C VAL A 78 -32.15 -34.65 -23.70
N SER A 79 -32.76 -35.47 -22.85
CA SER A 79 -32.51 -35.55 -21.41
C SER A 79 -31.60 -36.74 -21.16
N ASP A 80 -30.33 -36.49 -20.81
CA ASP A 80 -29.36 -37.54 -20.59
C ASP A 80 -29.38 -38.03 -19.14
N ASP A 81 -30.20 -39.04 -18.83
CA ASP A 81 -30.30 -39.65 -17.49
C ASP A 81 -30.50 -38.60 -16.37
N SER A 82 -31.44 -37.67 -16.58
CA SER A 82 -31.80 -36.67 -15.56
C SER A 82 -32.54 -37.32 -14.39
N THR A 83 -32.18 -36.91 -13.18
CA THR A 83 -32.82 -37.32 -11.91
C THR A 83 -33.88 -36.32 -11.43
N ASP A 84 -33.88 -35.10 -11.97
CA ASP A 84 -34.89 -34.09 -11.69
C ASP A 84 -36.05 -34.11 -12.72
N ARG A 85 -36.93 -33.10 -12.68
CA ARG A 85 -38.10 -32.99 -13.57
C ARG A 85 -37.77 -32.43 -14.96
N THR A 86 -36.52 -32.45 -15.43
CA THR A 86 -36.12 -31.84 -16.71
C THR A 86 -36.95 -32.35 -17.89
N ALA A 87 -37.09 -33.67 -18.03
CA ALA A 87 -37.84 -34.28 -19.13
C ALA A 87 -39.33 -33.92 -19.06
N ASP A 88 -39.93 -33.95 -17.87
CA ASP A 88 -41.34 -33.59 -17.66
C ASP A 88 -41.62 -32.13 -18.01
N VAL A 89 -40.75 -31.21 -17.57
CA VAL A 89 -40.88 -29.78 -17.88
C VAL A 89 -40.74 -29.53 -19.38
N ALA A 90 -39.80 -30.23 -20.05
CA ALA A 90 -39.66 -30.14 -21.49
C ALA A 90 -40.91 -30.65 -22.23
N ARG A 91 -41.44 -31.82 -21.86
CA ARG A 91 -42.70 -32.35 -22.43
C ARG A 91 -43.88 -31.41 -22.21
N GLY A 92 -43.96 -30.81 -21.01
CA GLY A 92 -44.99 -29.82 -20.68
C GLY A 92 -44.94 -28.55 -21.56
N CYS A 93 -43.80 -28.29 -22.22
CA CYS A 93 -43.65 -27.20 -23.19
C CYS A 93 -44.06 -27.60 -24.63
N GLY A 94 -44.51 -28.83 -24.87
CA GLY A 94 -45.01 -29.29 -26.16
C GLY A 94 -43.94 -29.70 -27.19
N VAL A 95 -42.69 -29.90 -26.76
CA VAL A 95 -41.58 -30.31 -27.63
C VAL A 95 -41.34 -31.82 -27.61
N GLN A 96 -40.64 -32.34 -28.61
CA GLN A 96 -40.25 -33.75 -28.65
C GLN A 96 -39.08 -33.99 -27.69
N VAL A 97 -39.20 -34.98 -26.79
CA VAL A 97 -38.21 -35.30 -25.77
C VAL A 97 -37.75 -36.75 -25.88
N ALA A 98 -36.44 -36.96 -25.97
CA ALA A 98 -35.79 -38.26 -25.90
C ALA A 98 -35.04 -38.37 -24.57
N GLU A 99 -35.15 -39.52 -23.91
CA GLU A 99 -34.43 -39.81 -22.67
C GLU A 99 -33.43 -40.94 -22.93
N THR A 100 -32.20 -40.79 -22.44
CA THR A 100 -31.18 -41.84 -22.55
C THR A 100 -31.39 -42.91 -21.49
N VAL A 101 -30.98 -44.15 -21.79
CA VAL A 101 -30.96 -45.24 -20.81
C VAL A 101 -29.57 -45.27 -20.17
N GLY A 102 -29.44 -44.56 -19.05
CA GLY A 102 -28.18 -44.36 -18.36
C GLY A 102 -27.35 -43.21 -18.95
N ARG A 103 -26.47 -42.64 -18.11
CA ARG A 103 -25.69 -41.45 -18.45
C ARG A 103 -24.68 -41.68 -19.57
N LEU A 104 -24.95 -41.11 -20.75
CA LEU A 104 -24.09 -41.20 -21.93
C LEU A 104 -23.04 -40.08 -21.98
N GLY A 105 -23.30 -38.95 -21.32
CA GLY A 105 -22.53 -37.72 -21.46
C GLY A 105 -23.01 -36.90 -22.67
N ARG A 106 -22.69 -35.59 -22.66
CA ARG A 106 -23.25 -34.62 -23.64
C ARG A 106 -23.05 -35.06 -25.09
N ALA A 107 -21.86 -35.52 -25.45
CA ALA A 107 -21.55 -35.82 -26.85
C ALA A 107 -22.34 -37.01 -27.39
N ALA A 108 -22.29 -38.12 -26.68
CA ALA A 108 -23.07 -39.31 -27.04
C ALA A 108 -24.58 -39.06 -26.94
N ALA A 109 -25.07 -38.24 -26.00
CA ALA A 109 -26.47 -37.88 -25.92
C ALA A 109 -26.94 -37.06 -27.14
N VAL A 110 -26.14 -36.08 -27.58
CA VAL A 110 -26.43 -35.29 -28.78
C VAL A 110 -26.43 -36.17 -30.04
N GLU A 111 -25.42 -37.03 -30.22
CA GLU A 111 -25.38 -37.97 -31.36
C GLU A 111 -26.56 -38.93 -31.37
N SER A 112 -26.88 -39.53 -30.22
CA SER A 112 -28.04 -40.42 -30.07
C SER A 112 -29.34 -39.70 -30.41
N ALA A 113 -29.48 -38.43 -30.03
CA ALA A 113 -30.65 -37.63 -30.32
C ALA A 113 -30.77 -37.26 -31.80
N VAL A 114 -29.66 -36.93 -32.48
CA VAL A 114 -29.65 -36.70 -33.93
C VAL A 114 -30.21 -37.91 -34.68
N GLN A 115 -29.83 -39.12 -34.26
CA GLN A 115 -30.34 -40.38 -34.82
C GLN A 115 -31.79 -40.64 -34.41
N ALA A 116 -32.12 -40.56 -33.11
CA ALA A 116 -33.44 -40.87 -32.58
C ALA A 116 -34.54 -39.98 -33.17
N PHE A 117 -34.27 -38.69 -33.34
CA PHE A 117 -35.22 -37.75 -33.96
C PHE A 117 -35.16 -37.73 -35.49
N ARG A 118 -34.22 -38.48 -36.09
CA ARG A 118 -33.94 -38.51 -37.54
C ARG A 118 -33.70 -37.12 -38.09
N LEU A 119 -32.90 -36.31 -37.39
CA LEU A 119 -32.73 -34.90 -37.73
C LEU A 119 -32.10 -34.72 -39.12
N VAL A 120 -31.20 -35.62 -39.50
CA VAL A 120 -30.54 -35.61 -40.82
C VAL A 120 -31.52 -35.85 -41.97
N ASP A 121 -32.55 -36.67 -41.75
CA ASP A 121 -33.55 -37.00 -42.78
C ASP A 121 -34.64 -35.92 -42.92
N ARG A 122 -34.86 -35.14 -41.86
CA ARG A 122 -36.03 -34.26 -41.72
C ARG A 122 -35.71 -32.78 -41.91
N PHE A 123 -34.47 -32.38 -41.66
CA PHE A 123 -34.06 -30.98 -41.64
C PHE A 123 -32.83 -30.77 -42.50
N GLU A 124 -32.72 -29.59 -43.10
CA GLU A 124 -31.52 -29.19 -43.84
C GLU A 124 -30.42 -28.70 -42.90
N PHE A 125 -30.82 -28.11 -41.77
CA PHE A 125 -29.91 -27.55 -40.78
C PHE A 125 -30.24 -27.99 -39.35
N VAL A 126 -29.21 -28.13 -38.51
CA VAL A 126 -29.35 -28.45 -37.08
C VAL A 126 -28.53 -27.47 -36.24
N VAL A 127 -29.14 -26.99 -35.14
CA VAL A 127 -28.50 -26.13 -34.15
C VAL A 127 -28.46 -26.85 -32.80
N PRO A 128 -27.33 -27.46 -32.42
CA PRO A 128 -27.13 -27.97 -31.06
C PRO A 128 -27.02 -26.79 -30.06
N LEU A 129 -27.83 -26.82 -28.99
CA LEU A 129 -27.84 -25.79 -27.95
C LEU A 129 -27.67 -26.39 -26.56
N ASP A 130 -26.82 -25.73 -25.76
CA ASP A 130 -26.81 -25.92 -24.31
C ASP A 130 -28.02 -25.24 -23.67
N VAL A 131 -28.57 -25.85 -22.61
CA VAL A 131 -29.59 -25.20 -21.79
C VAL A 131 -29.10 -23.84 -21.32
N GLY A 132 -29.93 -22.81 -21.46
CA GLY A 132 -29.59 -21.41 -21.17
C GLY A 132 -28.66 -20.74 -22.17
N THR A 133 -28.47 -21.27 -23.38
CA THR A 133 -27.94 -20.45 -24.47
C THR A 133 -29.05 -19.53 -24.98
N VAL A 134 -28.74 -18.25 -25.20
CA VAL A 134 -29.68 -17.28 -25.80
C VAL A 134 -29.15 -16.90 -27.16
N LEU A 135 -29.99 -17.02 -28.19
CA LEU A 135 -29.71 -16.50 -29.53
C LEU A 135 -30.55 -15.25 -29.76
N ASP A 136 -30.00 -14.31 -30.53
CA ASP A 136 -30.75 -13.13 -30.99
C ASP A 136 -31.97 -13.56 -31.84
N PRO A 137 -33.13 -12.89 -31.76
CA PRO A 137 -34.30 -13.25 -32.58
C PRO A 137 -34.01 -13.30 -34.10
N TYR A 138 -33.05 -12.51 -34.58
CA TYR A 138 -32.64 -12.47 -35.99
C TYR A 138 -31.41 -13.34 -36.28
N TYR A 139 -31.09 -14.30 -35.38
CA TYR A 139 -29.88 -15.12 -35.50
C TYR A 139 -29.87 -15.95 -36.79
N LEU A 140 -30.99 -16.59 -37.14
CA LEU A 140 -31.07 -17.43 -38.34
C LEU A 140 -31.03 -16.59 -39.63
N ASP A 141 -31.59 -15.38 -39.63
CA ASP A 141 -31.53 -14.45 -40.77
C ASP A 141 -30.09 -14.07 -41.12
N ALA A 142 -29.21 -14.01 -40.12
CA ALA A 142 -27.79 -13.72 -40.28
C ALA A 142 -26.92 -14.94 -40.63
N VAL A 143 -27.44 -16.16 -40.41
CA VAL A 143 -26.69 -17.42 -40.58
C VAL A 143 -27.07 -18.14 -41.85
N LEU A 144 -28.36 -18.36 -42.10
CA LEU A 144 -28.86 -19.17 -43.21
C LEU A 144 -28.36 -18.70 -44.58
N PRO A 145 -28.27 -17.39 -44.92
CA PRO A 145 -27.77 -16.95 -46.21
C PRO A 145 -26.34 -17.41 -46.52
N LEU A 146 -25.51 -17.69 -45.52
CA LEU A 146 -24.13 -18.16 -45.71
C LEU A 146 -24.07 -19.60 -46.23
N PHE A 147 -25.14 -20.39 -46.06
CA PHE A 147 -25.26 -21.73 -46.62
C PHE A 147 -25.65 -21.76 -48.11
N ALA A 148 -25.83 -20.60 -48.75
CA ALA A 148 -25.97 -20.55 -50.21
C ALA A 148 -24.71 -21.08 -50.91
N ASP A 149 -23.55 -20.92 -50.27
CA ASP A 149 -22.33 -21.64 -50.66
C ASP A 149 -22.43 -23.11 -50.24
N ARG A 150 -22.39 -24.02 -51.22
CA ARG A 150 -22.45 -25.46 -50.95
C ARG A 150 -21.21 -25.99 -50.24
N ASP A 151 -20.10 -25.28 -50.26
CA ASP A 151 -18.91 -25.66 -49.49
C ASP A 151 -19.04 -25.31 -48.00
N VAL A 152 -19.95 -24.40 -47.62
CA VAL A 152 -20.19 -24.05 -46.20
C VAL A 152 -21.04 -25.14 -45.54
N VAL A 153 -20.46 -25.84 -44.57
CA VAL A 153 -21.11 -26.94 -43.83
C VAL A 153 -21.45 -26.60 -42.39
N ALA A 154 -20.83 -25.55 -41.84
CA ALA A 154 -21.21 -25.02 -40.54
C ALA A 154 -21.01 -23.50 -40.48
N VAL A 155 -21.81 -22.82 -39.66
CA VAL A 155 -21.71 -21.37 -39.43
C VAL A 155 -21.67 -21.09 -37.94
N ASP A 156 -20.63 -20.39 -37.49
CA ASP A 156 -20.48 -19.90 -36.12
C ASP A 156 -21.06 -18.49 -35.95
N GLY A 157 -21.73 -18.27 -34.83
CA GLY A 157 -22.16 -16.95 -34.38
C GLY A 157 -21.10 -16.21 -33.55
N ARG A 158 -21.33 -14.92 -33.38
CA ARG A 158 -20.59 -14.02 -32.51
C ARG A 158 -21.04 -14.15 -31.05
N LEU A 159 -20.09 -14.24 -30.13
CA LEU A 159 -20.40 -14.13 -28.70
C LEU A 159 -20.82 -12.69 -28.36
N ASP A 160 -21.99 -12.54 -27.75
CA ASP A 160 -22.50 -11.25 -27.31
C ASP A 160 -23.18 -11.35 -25.95
N LEU A 161 -22.43 -11.07 -24.89
CA LEU A 161 -22.92 -11.24 -23.52
C LEU A 161 -24.03 -10.27 -23.12
N ASP A 162 -24.25 -9.19 -23.89
CA ASP A 162 -25.28 -8.19 -23.60
C ASP A 162 -26.70 -8.74 -23.85
N LEU A 163 -26.83 -9.82 -24.63
CA LEU A 163 -28.11 -10.54 -24.80
C LEU A 163 -28.62 -11.17 -23.48
N ARG A 164 -27.76 -11.28 -22.46
CA ARG A 164 -28.14 -11.72 -21.13
C ARG A 164 -27.91 -10.60 -20.10
N PRO A 165 -28.95 -10.14 -19.38
CA PRO A 165 -28.72 -9.22 -18.26
C PRO A 165 -27.84 -9.90 -17.20
N SER A 166 -26.69 -9.28 -16.90
CA SER A 166 -25.72 -9.83 -15.94
C SER A 166 -26.33 -9.88 -14.54
N ARG A 167 -26.70 -11.08 -14.09
CA ARG A 167 -27.14 -11.37 -12.71
C ARG A 167 -25.99 -11.95 -11.88
N ALA A 168 -24.79 -11.40 -12.01
CA ALA A 168 -23.62 -11.92 -11.34
C ALA A 168 -22.93 -10.84 -10.49
N GLY A 169 -22.44 -11.23 -9.31
CA GLY A 169 -21.59 -10.36 -8.48
C GLY A 169 -20.29 -9.96 -9.19
N SER A 170 -19.47 -9.12 -8.55
CA SER A 170 -18.29 -8.50 -9.17
C SER A 170 -17.30 -9.48 -9.82
N VAL A 171 -17.15 -10.70 -9.28
CA VAL A 171 -16.33 -11.76 -9.90
C VAL A 171 -16.92 -12.23 -11.22
N GLY A 172 -18.23 -12.48 -11.27
CA GLY A 172 -18.89 -12.84 -12.53
C GLY A 172 -18.85 -11.71 -13.55
N ALA A 173 -18.96 -10.45 -13.12
CA ALA A 173 -18.77 -9.30 -14.02
C ALA A 173 -17.34 -9.23 -14.58
N LEU A 174 -16.31 -9.46 -13.74
CA LEU A 174 -14.91 -9.55 -14.17
C LEU A 174 -14.70 -10.69 -15.18
N LEU A 175 -15.20 -11.89 -14.87
CA LEU A 175 -15.08 -13.07 -15.74
C LEU A 175 -15.81 -12.86 -17.08
N SER A 176 -17.02 -12.29 -17.05
CA SER A 176 -17.79 -11.93 -18.24
C SER A 176 -17.05 -10.90 -19.09
N ALA A 177 -16.53 -9.82 -18.49
CA ALA A 177 -15.76 -8.80 -19.21
C ALA A 177 -14.48 -9.38 -19.82
N TYR A 178 -13.77 -10.23 -19.09
CA TYR A 178 -12.58 -10.94 -19.57
C TYR A 178 -12.89 -11.84 -20.77
N ARG A 179 -13.97 -12.63 -20.68
CA ARG A 179 -14.41 -13.50 -21.76
C ARG A 179 -14.90 -12.72 -22.98
N ALA A 180 -15.68 -11.67 -22.78
CA ALA A 180 -16.11 -10.78 -23.86
C ALA A 180 -14.90 -10.20 -24.59
N ARG A 181 -13.87 -9.78 -23.86
CA ARG A 181 -12.61 -9.28 -24.44
C ARG A 181 -11.90 -10.34 -25.25
N ASN A 182 -11.71 -11.55 -24.71
CA ASN A 182 -11.01 -12.63 -25.42
C ASN A 182 -11.76 -13.10 -26.67
N HIS A 183 -13.10 -13.23 -26.59
CA HIS A 183 -13.91 -13.60 -27.75
C HIS A 183 -13.95 -12.48 -28.79
N ALA A 184 -13.98 -11.20 -28.40
CA ALA A 184 -13.94 -10.11 -29.37
C ALA A 184 -12.64 -10.12 -30.20
N LEU A 185 -11.51 -10.50 -29.60
CA LEU A 185 -10.24 -10.69 -30.31
C LEU A 185 -10.29 -11.91 -31.25
N ALA A 186 -10.88 -13.02 -30.80
CA ALA A 186 -11.07 -14.23 -31.62
C ALA A 186 -12.02 -13.98 -32.79
N ASP A 187 -13.14 -13.30 -32.56
CA ASP A 187 -14.11 -12.91 -33.60
C ASP A 187 -13.49 -11.97 -34.63
N GLY A 188 -12.63 -11.04 -34.19
CA GLY A 188 -11.85 -10.19 -35.10
C GLY A 188 -10.96 -11.03 -36.02
N LEU A 189 -10.30 -12.06 -35.48
CA LEU A 189 -9.48 -12.98 -36.28
C LEU A 189 -10.33 -13.75 -37.29
N ARG A 190 -11.50 -14.25 -36.86
CA ARG A 190 -12.49 -14.95 -37.72
C ARG A 190 -12.96 -14.07 -38.87
N GLN A 191 -13.17 -12.78 -38.64
CA GLN A 191 -13.58 -11.81 -39.66
C GLN A 191 -12.47 -11.43 -40.66
N ALA A 192 -11.20 -11.51 -40.26
CA ALA A 192 -10.10 -11.09 -41.11
C ALA A 192 -9.74 -12.10 -42.20
N ARG A 193 -10.14 -13.37 -42.04
CA ARG A 193 -9.71 -14.47 -42.92
C ARG A 193 -10.85 -14.94 -43.83
N PRO A 194 -10.54 -15.32 -45.08
CA PRO A 194 -11.53 -15.90 -45.98
C PRO A 194 -12.06 -17.23 -45.42
N THR A 195 -13.32 -17.52 -45.74
CA THR A 195 -13.98 -18.81 -45.53
C THR A 195 -13.07 -19.95 -45.97
N GLY A 196 -12.89 -20.97 -45.13
CA GLY A 196 -12.17 -22.21 -45.49
C GLY A 196 -10.71 -22.38 -45.05
N THR A 197 -10.11 -21.47 -44.27
CA THR A 197 -8.80 -21.80 -43.64
C THR A 197 -8.97 -22.67 -42.40
N PRO A 198 -8.13 -23.72 -42.19
CA PRO A 198 -8.10 -24.39 -40.89
C PRO A 198 -7.63 -23.35 -39.90
N MET A 199 -8.35 -23.28 -38.78
CA MET A 199 -8.08 -22.44 -37.62
C MET A 199 -8.93 -21.16 -37.55
N ASP A 200 -10.08 -21.32 -36.90
CA ASP A 200 -10.35 -20.67 -35.61
C ASP A 200 -10.97 -21.69 -34.66
N VAL A 201 -10.12 -22.63 -34.23
CA VAL A 201 -10.36 -23.67 -33.22
C VAL A 201 -10.54 -22.95 -31.88
N GLY A 202 -11.70 -22.31 -31.73
CA GLY A 202 -12.28 -21.73 -30.52
C GLY A 202 -13.69 -22.30 -30.40
N PRO A 203 -14.24 -22.45 -29.18
CA PRO A 203 -15.60 -22.94 -29.00
C PRO A 203 -16.57 -22.10 -29.85
N GLY A 204 -17.40 -22.77 -30.65
CA GLY A 204 -18.46 -22.13 -31.40
C GLY A 204 -19.56 -21.73 -30.43
N VAL A 205 -20.31 -20.68 -30.75
CA VAL A 205 -21.50 -20.32 -29.97
C VAL A 205 -22.69 -20.36 -30.92
N GLY A 206 -23.68 -21.19 -30.62
CA GLY A 206 -24.88 -21.35 -31.45
C GLY A 206 -24.56 -21.85 -32.86
N ARG A 207 -23.55 -22.70 -33.02
CA ARG A 207 -23.12 -23.20 -34.34
C ARG A 207 -24.28 -23.90 -35.05
N VAL A 208 -24.53 -23.51 -36.29
CA VAL A 208 -25.51 -24.16 -37.17
C VAL A 208 -24.76 -25.09 -38.11
N PHE A 209 -25.23 -26.32 -38.25
CA PHE A 209 -24.66 -27.32 -39.16
C PHE A 209 -25.62 -27.62 -40.30
N ARG A 210 -25.08 -27.79 -41.52
CA ARG A 210 -25.80 -28.47 -42.59
C ARG A 210 -25.83 -29.97 -42.26
N THR A 211 -27.00 -30.59 -42.35
CA THR A 211 -27.19 -31.99 -41.95
C THR A 211 -26.36 -32.98 -42.75
N SER A 212 -26.02 -32.65 -44.00
CA SER A 212 -25.11 -33.45 -44.84
C SER A 212 -23.75 -33.69 -44.19
N ALA A 213 -23.26 -32.76 -43.37
CA ALA A 213 -21.98 -32.91 -42.67
C ALA A 213 -22.09 -33.80 -41.42
N LEU A 214 -23.29 -33.94 -40.83
CA LEU A 214 -23.49 -34.73 -39.62
C LEU A 214 -23.39 -36.25 -39.84
N ALA A 215 -23.31 -36.70 -41.10
CA ALA A 215 -22.95 -38.07 -41.43
C ALA A 215 -21.48 -38.37 -41.08
N ASP A 216 -20.60 -37.39 -41.27
CA ASP A 216 -19.16 -37.53 -41.10
C ASP A 216 -18.68 -36.91 -39.79
N VAL A 217 -19.39 -35.91 -39.25
CA VAL A 217 -18.99 -35.19 -38.03
C VAL A 217 -20.01 -35.14 -36.90
N SER A 218 -19.51 -35.15 -35.67
CA SER A 218 -20.33 -35.01 -34.46
C SER A 218 -20.53 -33.54 -34.09
N PRO A 219 -21.77 -33.08 -33.83
CA PRO A 219 -22.01 -31.68 -33.45
C PRO A 219 -21.63 -31.36 -31.99
N ALA A 220 -21.04 -32.30 -31.24
CA ALA A 220 -20.83 -32.14 -29.81
C ALA A 220 -19.45 -31.63 -29.36
N ASP A 221 -18.38 -31.89 -30.11
CA ASP A 221 -17.02 -31.41 -29.79
C ASP A 221 -16.56 -30.41 -30.85
N ASP A 222 -16.69 -29.12 -30.54
CA ASP A 222 -16.36 -28.01 -31.45
C ASP A 222 -14.95 -28.11 -32.03
N PHE A 223 -13.97 -28.57 -31.24
CA PHE A 223 -12.56 -28.59 -31.63
C PHE A 223 -12.25 -29.76 -32.56
N ASP A 224 -12.67 -30.98 -32.20
CA ASP A 224 -12.52 -32.17 -33.03
C ASP A 224 -13.24 -31.99 -34.37
N THR A 225 -14.47 -31.47 -34.33
CA THR A 225 -15.31 -31.28 -35.51
C THR A 225 -14.76 -30.21 -36.45
N THR A 226 -14.30 -29.07 -35.95
CA THR A 226 -13.69 -28.03 -36.82
C THR A 226 -12.43 -28.56 -37.50
N LEU A 227 -11.58 -29.31 -36.79
CA LEU A 227 -10.37 -29.89 -37.37
C LEU A 227 -10.72 -30.96 -38.41
N ARG A 228 -11.72 -31.80 -38.12
CA ARG A 228 -12.16 -32.86 -39.03
C ARG A 228 -12.74 -32.32 -40.33
N ILE A 229 -13.68 -31.35 -40.23
CA ILE A 229 -14.28 -30.68 -41.39
C ILE A 229 -13.20 -30.23 -42.38
N HIS A 230 -12.15 -29.61 -41.87
CA HIS A 230 -11.08 -29.11 -42.72
C HIS A 230 -10.10 -30.19 -43.19
N ARG A 231 -9.64 -31.08 -42.30
CA ARG A 231 -8.61 -32.08 -42.63
C ARG A 231 -9.13 -33.17 -43.58
N GLU A 232 -10.39 -33.52 -43.44
CA GLU A 232 -11.04 -34.55 -44.26
C GLU A 232 -11.72 -33.95 -45.50
N GLY A 233 -11.68 -32.62 -45.66
CA GLY A 233 -12.24 -31.94 -46.85
C GLY A 233 -13.77 -32.03 -46.93
N ILE A 234 -14.45 -32.10 -45.79
CA ILE A 234 -15.92 -32.21 -45.69
C ILE A 234 -16.59 -30.88 -46.10
N GLY A 235 -15.89 -29.76 -45.90
CA GLY A 235 -16.31 -28.44 -46.34
C GLY A 235 -15.64 -27.34 -45.52
N THR A 236 -16.33 -26.22 -45.35
CA THR A 236 -15.83 -25.03 -44.64
C THR A 236 -16.75 -24.60 -43.49
N VAL A 237 -16.12 -24.05 -42.46
CA VAL A 237 -16.83 -23.40 -41.35
C VAL A 237 -16.78 -21.88 -41.59
N ALA A 238 -17.95 -21.27 -41.78
CA ALA A 238 -18.09 -19.83 -41.94
C ALA A 238 -18.38 -19.16 -40.57
N PHE A 239 -18.21 -17.83 -40.51
CA PHE A 239 -18.48 -17.04 -39.31
C PHE A 239 -19.37 -15.84 -39.66
N SER A 240 -20.46 -15.68 -38.92
CA SER A 240 -21.38 -14.54 -39.07
C SER A 240 -21.16 -13.51 -37.94
N PRO A 241 -20.63 -12.30 -38.23
CA PRO A 241 -20.40 -11.28 -37.21
C PRO A 241 -21.69 -10.60 -36.70
N THR A 242 -22.81 -10.79 -37.40
CA THR A 242 -24.14 -10.25 -37.06
C THR A 242 -25.01 -11.24 -36.30
N ALA A 243 -24.73 -12.54 -36.40
CA ALA A 243 -25.43 -13.57 -35.63
C ALA A 243 -24.96 -13.57 -34.17
N ARG A 244 -25.73 -12.97 -33.25
CA ARG A 244 -25.32 -12.79 -31.84
C ARG A 244 -25.85 -13.92 -30.94
N ALA A 245 -24.98 -14.47 -30.09
CA ALA A 245 -25.33 -15.54 -29.16
C ALA A 245 -24.69 -15.37 -27.77
N ALA A 246 -25.39 -15.77 -26.71
CA ALA A 246 -24.96 -15.68 -25.32
C ALA A 246 -25.17 -17.01 -24.57
N PRO A 247 -24.12 -17.84 -24.43
CA PRO A 247 -24.17 -19.05 -23.62
C PRO A 247 -24.15 -18.69 -22.12
N PRO A 248 -24.50 -19.64 -21.24
CA PRO A 248 -24.35 -19.49 -19.80
C PRO A 248 -22.92 -19.12 -19.40
N GLN A 249 -22.77 -18.23 -18.40
CA GLN A 249 -21.48 -17.74 -17.95
C GLN A 249 -21.12 -18.28 -16.56
N PRO A 250 -19.82 -18.58 -16.31
CA PRO A 250 -19.34 -18.88 -14.97
C PRO A 250 -19.46 -17.65 -14.08
N THR A 251 -20.11 -17.80 -12.93
CA THR A 251 -20.22 -16.74 -11.92
C THR A 251 -19.09 -16.79 -10.90
N ARG A 252 -18.34 -17.90 -10.88
CA ARG A 252 -17.22 -18.17 -9.96
C ARG A 252 -15.96 -18.56 -10.73
N LEU A 253 -14.79 -18.21 -10.18
CA LEU A 253 -13.50 -18.53 -10.79
C LEU A 253 -13.29 -20.05 -10.95
N ARG A 254 -13.76 -20.86 -9.99
CA ARG A 254 -13.68 -22.33 -10.07
C ARG A 254 -14.38 -22.87 -11.31
N ASP A 255 -15.56 -22.34 -11.63
CA ASP A 255 -16.37 -22.79 -12.77
C ASP A 255 -15.71 -22.38 -14.09
N HIS A 256 -15.13 -21.17 -14.12
CA HIS A 256 -14.30 -20.70 -15.24
C HIS A 256 -13.11 -21.61 -15.48
N LEU A 257 -12.30 -21.92 -14.45
CA LEU A 257 -11.14 -22.80 -14.60
C LEU A 257 -11.52 -24.24 -14.96
N ALA A 258 -12.64 -24.75 -14.44
CA ALA A 258 -13.16 -26.06 -14.82
C ALA A 258 -13.58 -26.10 -16.30
N GLN A 259 -14.26 -25.05 -16.77
CA GLN A 259 -14.66 -24.92 -18.17
C GLN A 259 -13.43 -24.79 -19.08
N PHE A 260 -12.49 -23.92 -18.73
CA PHE A 260 -11.28 -23.71 -19.51
C PHE A 260 -10.37 -24.95 -19.53
N SER A 261 -10.29 -25.70 -18.42
CA SER A 261 -9.61 -26.99 -18.37
C SER A 261 -10.23 -28.01 -19.34
N ARG A 262 -11.56 -28.11 -19.43
CA ARG A 262 -12.23 -28.98 -20.41
C ARG A 262 -11.89 -28.57 -21.85
N TRP A 263 -11.94 -27.27 -22.14
CA TRP A 263 -11.56 -26.76 -23.46
C TRP A 263 -10.10 -27.06 -23.79
N GLY A 264 -9.18 -26.87 -22.85
CA GLY A 264 -7.78 -27.23 -23.03
C GLY A 264 -7.58 -28.72 -23.29
N ASN A 265 -8.31 -29.59 -22.58
CA ASN A 265 -8.26 -31.03 -22.80
C ASN A 265 -8.82 -31.42 -24.19
N GLY A 266 -9.95 -30.84 -24.61
CA GLY A 266 -10.54 -31.05 -25.94
C GLY A 266 -9.61 -30.58 -27.06
N PHE A 267 -9.03 -29.39 -26.91
CA PHE A 267 -8.02 -28.86 -27.83
C PHE A 267 -6.82 -29.81 -27.99
N TRP A 268 -6.19 -30.22 -26.88
CA TRP A 268 -5.03 -31.12 -26.95
C TRP A 268 -5.40 -32.52 -27.44
N ARG A 269 -6.61 -33.02 -27.16
CA ARG A 269 -7.14 -34.26 -27.71
C ARG A 269 -7.23 -34.17 -29.24
N ALA A 270 -7.84 -33.12 -29.75
CA ALA A 270 -8.00 -32.92 -31.19
C ALA A 270 -6.65 -32.76 -31.89
N VAL A 271 -5.70 -32.00 -31.30
CA VAL A 271 -4.32 -31.88 -31.81
C VAL A 271 -3.59 -33.21 -31.82
N ARG A 272 -3.74 -34.06 -30.79
CA ARG A 272 -3.11 -35.39 -30.73
C ARG A 272 -3.70 -36.37 -31.74
N ARG A 273 -5.02 -36.36 -31.91
CA ARG A 273 -5.74 -37.28 -32.81
C ARG A 273 -5.45 -36.97 -34.28
N HIS A 274 -5.43 -35.69 -34.62
CA HIS A 274 -5.36 -35.23 -36.01
C HIS A 274 -3.98 -34.70 -36.42
N GLY A 275 -3.07 -34.53 -35.46
CA GLY A 275 -1.73 -34.00 -35.67
C GLY A 275 -1.68 -32.47 -35.85
N PRO A 276 -0.51 -31.82 -35.61
CA PRO A 276 -0.39 -30.37 -35.66
C PRO A 276 -0.22 -29.82 -37.09
N ARG A 277 -0.10 -30.66 -38.13
CA ARG A 277 0.17 -30.22 -39.51
C ARG A 277 -0.98 -29.32 -40.01
N GLY A 278 -0.69 -28.07 -40.35
CA GLY A 278 -1.69 -27.03 -40.70
C GLY A 278 -2.04 -26.08 -39.54
N ALA A 279 -1.90 -26.51 -38.29
CA ALA A 279 -2.13 -25.69 -37.09
C ALA A 279 -0.86 -25.34 -36.29
N LEU A 280 0.29 -25.88 -36.71
CA LEU A 280 1.57 -25.82 -35.99
C LEU A 280 2.00 -24.40 -35.59
N PRO A 281 1.95 -23.37 -36.47
CA PRO A 281 2.36 -22.02 -36.08
C PRO A 281 1.53 -21.45 -34.92
N ARG A 282 0.22 -21.76 -34.86
CA ARG A 282 -0.65 -21.30 -33.78
C ARG A 282 -0.51 -22.12 -32.51
N VAL A 283 -0.29 -23.43 -32.62
CA VAL A 283 0.04 -24.26 -31.45
C VAL A 283 1.34 -23.77 -30.82
N VAL A 284 2.36 -23.46 -31.63
CA VAL A 284 3.63 -22.89 -31.15
C VAL A 284 3.41 -21.52 -30.50
N ASP A 285 2.71 -20.60 -31.15
CA ASP A 285 2.43 -19.26 -30.59
C ASP A 285 1.64 -19.35 -29.28
N LEU A 286 0.63 -20.22 -29.22
CA LEU A 286 -0.17 -20.46 -28.02
C LEU A 286 0.69 -21.00 -26.87
N VAL A 287 1.54 -22.01 -27.14
CA VAL A 287 2.44 -22.60 -26.13
C VAL A 287 3.47 -21.58 -25.66
N LEU A 288 4.10 -20.83 -26.58
CA LEU A 288 5.08 -19.80 -26.23
C LEU A 288 4.44 -18.68 -25.40
N THR A 289 3.26 -18.22 -25.78
CA THR A 289 2.48 -17.22 -25.04
C THR A 289 2.11 -17.73 -23.65
N SER A 290 1.63 -18.98 -23.55
CA SER A 290 1.28 -19.58 -22.26
C SER A 290 2.49 -19.77 -21.35
N LEU A 291 3.64 -20.20 -21.90
CA LEU A 291 4.89 -20.31 -21.15
C LEU A 291 5.38 -18.94 -20.68
N ALA A 292 5.36 -17.93 -21.55
CA ALA A 292 5.74 -16.57 -21.18
C ALA A 292 4.86 -16.01 -20.05
N LEU A 293 3.55 -16.21 -20.12
CA LEU A 293 2.61 -15.76 -19.08
C LEU A 293 2.83 -16.49 -17.75
N VAL A 294 3.04 -17.82 -17.76
CA VAL A 294 3.29 -18.59 -16.53
C VAL A 294 4.65 -18.27 -15.92
N LEU A 295 5.68 -18.04 -16.75
CA LEU A 295 7.03 -17.70 -16.29
C LEU A 295 7.16 -16.24 -15.87
N ALA A 296 6.32 -15.32 -16.38
CA ALA A 296 6.46 -13.90 -16.08
C ALA A 296 6.36 -13.55 -14.58
N PRO A 297 5.40 -14.07 -13.78
CA PRO A 297 5.39 -13.86 -12.34
C PRO A 297 6.68 -14.35 -11.65
N VAL A 298 7.21 -15.51 -12.08
CA VAL A 298 8.46 -16.06 -11.55
C VAL A 298 9.63 -15.15 -11.93
N ALA A 299 9.71 -14.70 -13.18
CA ALA A 299 10.75 -13.80 -13.66
C ALA A 299 10.70 -12.43 -12.97
N ILE A 300 9.51 -11.89 -12.66
CA ILE A 300 9.34 -10.65 -11.89
C ILE A 300 9.89 -10.83 -10.47
N VAL A 301 9.57 -11.96 -9.82
CA VAL A 301 10.08 -12.27 -8.47
C VAL A 301 11.60 -12.45 -8.48
N VAL A 302 12.15 -13.17 -9.47
CA VAL A 302 13.60 -13.35 -9.63
C VAL A 302 14.29 -12.02 -9.93
N ALA A 303 13.71 -11.17 -10.78
CA ALA A 303 14.24 -9.84 -11.10
C ALA A 303 14.14 -8.84 -9.92
N ALA A 304 13.26 -9.08 -8.96
CA ALA A 304 13.19 -8.31 -7.73
C ALA A 304 14.36 -8.61 -6.79
N VAL A 305 15.12 -9.69 -7.04
CA VAL A 305 16.36 -10.01 -6.33
C VAL A 305 17.54 -9.37 -7.08
N PRO A 306 18.24 -8.39 -6.49
CA PRO A 306 19.38 -7.74 -7.13
C PRO A 306 20.47 -8.74 -7.52
N GLY A 307 20.99 -8.61 -8.76
CA GLY A 307 22.09 -9.44 -9.27
C GLY A 307 21.69 -10.76 -9.94
N LEU A 308 20.45 -11.23 -9.80
CA LEU A 308 19.99 -12.47 -10.48
C LEU A 308 19.60 -12.25 -11.95
N LEU A 309 18.94 -11.12 -12.25
CA LEU A 309 18.59 -10.74 -13.61
C LEU A 309 18.94 -9.27 -13.85
N PRO A 310 19.57 -8.92 -14.98
CA PRO A 310 19.91 -7.54 -15.34
C PRO A 310 18.69 -6.79 -15.92
N VAL A 311 17.52 -6.97 -15.31
CA VAL A 311 16.26 -6.32 -15.71
C VAL A 311 15.47 -5.90 -14.49
N SER A 312 14.85 -4.72 -14.56
CA SER A 312 13.99 -4.23 -13.47
C SER A 312 12.73 -5.10 -13.36
N PRO A 313 12.30 -5.50 -12.15
CA PRO A 313 11.05 -6.22 -11.94
C PRO A 313 9.84 -5.40 -12.42
N TRP A 314 9.92 -4.07 -12.30
CA TRP A 314 8.91 -3.14 -12.81
C TRP A 314 8.85 -3.13 -14.33
N ALA A 315 9.98 -3.25 -15.00
CA ALA A 315 10.01 -3.34 -16.47
C ALA A 315 9.38 -4.65 -16.95
N LEU A 316 9.61 -5.78 -16.26
CA LEU A 316 8.95 -7.05 -16.56
C LEU A 316 7.44 -7.01 -16.27
N ALA A 317 7.04 -6.42 -15.14
CA ALA A 317 5.62 -6.25 -14.81
C ALA A 317 4.92 -5.35 -15.84
N ALA A 318 5.55 -4.24 -16.23
CA ALA A 318 5.05 -3.35 -17.28
C ALA A 318 4.95 -4.07 -18.63
N ALA A 319 5.91 -4.92 -18.98
CA ALA A 319 5.86 -5.74 -20.20
C ALA A 319 4.69 -6.73 -20.23
N VAL A 320 4.09 -7.09 -19.10
CA VAL A 320 2.88 -7.93 -19.08
C VAL A 320 1.62 -7.07 -19.03
N VAL A 321 1.57 -6.10 -18.14
CA VAL A 321 0.36 -5.33 -17.86
C VAL A 321 0.04 -4.35 -18.98
N VAL A 322 1.03 -3.61 -19.48
CA VAL A 322 0.81 -2.54 -20.46
C VAL A 322 0.26 -3.11 -21.79
N PRO A 323 0.84 -4.16 -22.39
CA PRO A 323 0.33 -4.66 -23.66
C PRO A 323 -1.03 -5.35 -23.51
N ASP A 324 -1.28 -6.04 -22.40
CA ASP A 324 -2.58 -6.65 -22.15
C ASP A 324 -3.70 -5.61 -21.94
N TYR A 325 -3.38 -4.53 -21.23
CA TYR A 325 -4.30 -3.41 -21.05
C TYR A 325 -4.53 -2.63 -22.34
N LEU A 326 -3.51 -2.47 -23.18
CA LEU A 326 -3.64 -1.88 -24.52
C LEU A 326 -4.63 -2.69 -25.38
N LEU A 327 -4.52 -4.03 -25.38
CA LEU A 327 -5.49 -4.90 -26.06
C LEU A 327 -6.92 -4.70 -25.52
N THR A 328 -7.07 -4.54 -24.21
CA THR A 328 -8.37 -4.28 -23.58
C THR A 328 -8.93 -2.92 -23.99
N LEU A 329 -8.10 -1.88 -24.02
CA LEU A 329 -8.48 -0.55 -24.49
C LEU A 329 -8.95 -0.59 -25.96
N ILE A 330 -8.21 -1.29 -26.83
CA ILE A 330 -8.58 -1.43 -28.24
C ILE A 330 -9.94 -2.13 -28.38
N VAL A 331 -10.16 -3.23 -27.65
CA VAL A 331 -11.45 -3.94 -27.70
C VAL A 331 -12.59 -3.06 -27.15
N ALA A 332 -12.37 -2.36 -26.03
CA ALA A 332 -13.35 -1.46 -25.44
C ALA A 332 -13.75 -0.33 -26.39
N LEU A 333 -12.77 0.25 -27.10
CA LEU A 333 -13.01 1.29 -28.12
C LEU A 333 -13.75 0.73 -29.35
N ALA A 334 -13.28 -0.40 -29.88
CA ALA A 334 -13.87 -1.00 -31.08
C ALA A 334 -15.30 -1.52 -30.85
N ARG A 335 -15.59 -2.02 -29.64
CA ARG A 335 -16.92 -2.51 -29.24
C ARG A 335 -17.79 -1.44 -28.58
N ARG A 336 -17.27 -0.21 -28.36
CA ARG A 336 -17.92 0.87 -27.62
C ARG A 336 -18.45 0.43 -26.25
N SER A 337 -17.69 -0.44 -25.57
CA SER A 337 -18.07 -1.05 -24.30
C SER A 337 -17.05 -0.71 -23.20
N PRO A 338 -17.23 0.42 -22.49
CA PRO A 338 -16.28 0.89 -21.48
C PRO A 338 -16.28 0.03 -20.21
N SER A 339 -17.28 -0.85 -20.05
CA SER A 339 -17.44 -1.73 -18.89
C SER A 339 -16.25 -2.69 -18.68
N SER A 340 -15.44 -2.92 -19.72
CA SER A 340 -14.24 -3.76 -19.67
C SER A 340 -12.96 -3.05 -19.23
N LEU A 341 -12.93 -1.70 -19.17
CA LEU A 341 -11.71 -0.94 -18.87
C LEU A 341 -11.21 -1.14 -17.43
N LEU A 342 -12.10 -0.95 -16.44
CA LEU A 342 -11.72 -1.11 -15.03
C LEU A 342 -11.41 -2.58 -14.67
N PRO A 343 -12.21 -3.58 -15.09
CA PRO A 343 -11.85 -5.00 -14.92
C PRO A 343 -10.56 -5.39 -15.66
N GLY A 344 -10.23 -4.68 -16.75
CA GLY A 344 -9.07 -4.92 -17.61
C GLY A 344 -7.72 -4.94 -16.89
N LEU A 345 -7.58 -4.21 -15.78
CA LEU A 345 -6.37 -4.22 -14.96
C LEU A 345 -6.07 -5.59 -14.33
N LEU A 346 -7.08 -6.45 -14.20
CA LEU A 346 -6.97 -7.78 -13.60
C LEU A 346 -6.90 -8.91 -14.64
N PHE A 347 -7.08 -8.61 -15.93
CA PHE A 347 -7.02 -9.60 -17.00
C PHE A 347 -5.66 -10.32 -17.10
N PRO A 348 -4.49 -9.68 -16.82
CA PRO A 348 -3.22 -10.40 -16.81
C PRO A 348 -3.21 -11.59 -15.85
N VAL A 349 -3.83 -11.45 -14.67
CA VAL A 349 -3.92 -12.55 -13.68
C VAL A 349 -4.75 -13.70 -14.23
N LEU A 350 -5.91 -13.41 -14.82
CA LEU A 350 -6.75 -14.43 -15.45
C LEU A 350 -6.05 -15.10 -16.63
N ARG A 351 -5.27 -14.35 -17.43
CA ARG A 351 -4.45 -14.92 -18.52
C ARG A 351 -3.37 -15.86 -18.02
N VAL A 352 -2.75 -15.58 -16.86
CA VAL A 352 -1.79 -16.51 -16.23
C VAL A 352 -2.49 -17.80 -15.80
N LEU A 353 -3.69 -17.71 -15.23
CA LEU A 353 -4.47 -18.88 -14.82
C LEU A 353 -4.95 -19.71 -16.03
N ASP A 354 -5.44 -19.06 -17.09
CA ASP A 354 -5.80 -19.70 -18.36
C ASP A 354 -4.58 -20.37 -19.00
N ALA A 355 -3.42 -19.69 -19.03
CA ALA A 355 -2.18 -20.27 -19.53
C ALA A 355 -1.73 -21.51 -18.73
N ALA A 356 -1.77 -21.43 -17.40
CA ALA A 356 -1.41 -22.55 -16.53
C ALA A 356 -2.37 -23.75 -16.70
N THR A 357 -3.67 -23.48 -16.82
CA THR A 357 -4.67 -24.54 -17.04
C THR A 357 -4.56 -25.18 -18.42
N LEU A 358 -4.29 -24.41 -19.47
CA LEU A 358 -4.02 -24.92 -20.81
C LEU A 358 -2.78 -25.83 -20.84
N LEU A 359 -1.67 -25.38 -20.25
CA LEU A 359 -0.43 -26.17 -20.18
C LEU A 359 -0.63 -27.43 -19.34
N ARG A 360 -1.35 -27.35 -18.22
CA ARG A 360 -1.69 -28.51 -17.40
C ARG A 360 -2.54 -29.52 -18.16
N ALA A 361 -3.49 -29.07 -18.98
CA ALA A 361 -4.34 -29.93 -19.80
C ALA A 361 -3.55 -30.74 -20.84
N TRP A 362 -2.31 -30.37 -21.15
CA TRP A 362 -1.42 -31.20 -21.98
C TRP A 362 -1.19 -32.58 -21.35
N TRP A 363 -0.93 -32.62 -20.04
CA TRP A 363 -0.68 -33.84 -19.25
C TRP A 363 -1.94 -34.44 -18.61
N GLY A 364 -3.09 -33.77 -18.73
CA GLY A 364 -4.34 -34.23 -18.15
C GLY A 364 -4.81 -35.54 -18.76
N ARG A 365 -5.31 -36.45 -17.91
CA ARG A 365 -6.15 -37.56 -18.39
C ARG A 365 -7.49 -36.96 -18.85
N PRO A 366 -8.12 -37.53 -19.90
CA PRO A 366 -9.42 -37.06 -20.35
C PRO A 366 -10.40 -37.08 -19.18
N ALA A 367 -10.92 -35.91 -18.80
CA ALA A 367 -12.12 -35.86 -18.00
C ALA A 367 -13.25 -36.46 -18.86
N ALA A 368 -14.09 -37.30 -18.25
CA ALA A 368 -15.32 -37.77 -18.89
C ALA A 368 -16.14 -36.55 -19.35
N ASP A 369 -16.92 -36.71 -20.42
CA ASP A 369 -17.77 -35.65 -21.01
C ASP A 369 -18.94 -35.32 -20.06
N GLU A 370 -18.63 -34.73 -18.90
CA GLU A 370 -19.56 -34.36 -17.84
C GLU A 370 -20.34 -33.08 -18.18
N TRP A 371 -21.62 -33.09 -17.82
CA TRP A 371 -22.55 -31.97 -17.98
C TRP A 371 -22.15 -30.72 -17.18
N GLN A 372 -22.34 -29.54 -17.77
CA GLN A 372 -22.08 -28.26 -17.12
C GLN A 372 -23.32 -27.74 -16.41
N ARG A 373 -23.29 -27.66 -15.07
CA ARG A 373 -24.29 -26.89 -14.30
C ARG A 373 -23.72 -25.55 -13.91
N PHE A 374 -24.42 -24.47 -14.28
CA PHE A 374 -24.15 -23.13 -13.77
C PHE A 374 -25.18 -22.82 -12.68
N GLY A 375 -24.88 -23.21 -11.44
CA GLY A 375 -25.81 -23.14 -10.31
C GLY A 375 -25.47 -22.06 -9.28
N GLY A 376 -26.35 -21.08 -9.15
CA GLY A 376 -26.47 -20.22 -7.99
C GLY A 376 -27.94 -19.83 -7.81
N THR A 377 -28.55 -20.25 -6.71
CA THR A 377 -29.87 -19.80 -6.24
C THR A 377 -29.95 -18.28 -6.31
N ALA A 378 -31.06 -17.73 -6.81
CA ALA A 378 -31.34 -16.31 -6.67
C ALA A 378 -31.29 -15.93 -5.17
N GLU A 379 -30.33 -15.09 -4.77
CA GLU A 379 -30.37 -14.46 -3.45
C GLU A 379 -31.61 -13.55 -3.39
N GLU A 380 -32.50 -13.82 -2.42
CA GLU A 380 -33.61 -12.93 -2.10
C GLU A 380 -33.09 -11.52 -1.73
N PRO A 381 -33.84 -10.45 -2.08
CA PRO A 381 -33.47 -9.09 -1.70
C PRO A 381 -33.40 -8.96 -0.17
N ALA A 382 -32.23 -8.55 0.33
CA ALA A 382 -31.98 -8.37 1.75
C ALA A 382 -32.96 -7.36 2.37
N VAL A 383 -33.86 -7.85 3.22
CA VAL A 383 -34.72 -7.02 4.08
C VAL A 383 -33.83 -6.15 4.97
N ALA A 384 -34.00 -4.83 4.87
CA ALA A 384 -33.25 -3.85 5.66
C ALA A 384 -33.43 -4.09 7.17
N ARG A 385 -32.39 -4.59 7.82
CA ARG A 385 -32.38 -4.90 9.26
C ARG A 385 -32.26 -3.60 10.05
N LYS A 386 -33.25 -3.26 10.89
CA LYS A 386 -33.18 -2.13 11.82
C LYS A 386 -31.92 -2.25 12.70
N VAL A 387 -31.06 -1.23 12.65
CA VAL A 387 -29.86 -1.12 13.49
C VAL A 387 -30.29 -0.92 14.94
N ARG A 388 -29.77 -1.75 15.86
CA ARG A 388 -30.07 -1.63 17.30
C ARG A 388 -29.21 -0.51 17.91
N PRO A 389 -29.75 0.39 18.76
CA PRO A 389 -29.02 1.51 19.36
C PRO A 389 -27.81 1.07 20.20
N ALA A 390 -27.89 -0.11 20.86
CA ALA A 390 -26.76 -0.69 21.60
C ALA A 390 -25.55 -1.02 20.72
N ALA A 391 -25.74 -1.34 19.43
CA ALA A 391 -24.64 -1.61 18.51
C ALA A 391 -23.92 -0.31 18.15
N VAL A 392 -24.66 0.78 17.93
CA VAL A 392 -24.10 2.11 17.64
C VAL A 392 -23.22 2.58 18.80
N LEU A 393 -23.71 2.50 20.03
CA LEU A 393 -22.94 2.89 21.22
C LEU A 393 -21.63 2.10 21.34
N ALA A 394 -21.65 0.78 21.09
CA ALA A 394 -20.47 -0.06 21.21
C ALA A 394 -19.41 0.24 20.14
N TRP A 395 -19.81 0.59 18.92
CA TRP A 395 -18.89 1.08 17.87
C TRP A 395 -18.33 2.46 18.19
N SER A 396 -19.13 3.36 18.78
CA SER A 396 -18.66 4.67 19.24
C SER A 396 -17.61 4.55 20.35
N ILE A 397 -17.76 3.60 21.29
CA ILE A 397 -16.76 3.33 22.34
C ILE A 397 -15.43 2.86 21.74
N LEU A 398 -15.47 1.99 20.72
CA LEU A 398 -14.26 1.55 20.01
C LEU A 398 -13.57 2.72 19.28
N ALA A 399 -14.34 3.56 18.59
CA ALA A 399 -13.81 4.75 17.91
C ALA A 399 -13.19 5.74 18.92
N ALA A 400 -13.85 5.97 20.06
CA ALA A 400 -13.33 6.79 21.15
C ALA A 400 -12.03 6.20 21.73
N SER A 401 -11.95 4.88 21.91
CA SER A 401 -10.73 4.21 22.40
C SER A 401 -9.55 4.40 21.45
N ALA A 402 -9.79 4.28 20.13
CA ALA A 402 -8.78 4.58 19.11
C ALA A 402 -8.36 6.06 19.13
N ALA A 403 -9.30 6.99 19.30
CA ALA A 403 -9.00 8.41 19.43
C ALA A 403 -8.15 8.72 20.67
N VAL A 404 -8.38 8.03 21.79
CA VAL A 404 -7.55 8.16 23.00
C VAL A 404 -6.11 7.71 22.75
N VAL A 405 -5.88 6.60 22.02
CA VAL A 405 -4.52 6.17 21.65
C VAL A 405 -3.84 7.23 20.78
N ALA A 406 -4.48 7.68 19.70
CA ALA A 406 -3.92 8.69 18.80
C ALA A 406 -3.68 10.03 19.51
N GLY A 407 -4.61 10.44 20.39
CA GLY A 407 -4.46 11.62 21.24
C GLY A 407 -3.28 11.52 22.19
N ARG A 408 -3.06 10.36 22.83
CA ARG A 408 -1.90 10.14 23.71
C ARG A 408 -0.59 10.19 22.93
N VAL A 409 -0.53 9.65 21.71
CA VAL A 409 0.63 9.81 20.82
C VAL A 409 0.85 11.29 20.50
N ALA A 410 -0.19 12.02 20.08
CA ALA A 410 -0.10 13.44 19.76
C ALA A 410 0.41 14.30 20.94
N LEU A 411 -0.05 14.03 22.16
CA LEU A 411 0.39 14.73 23.37
C LEU A 411 1.84 14.43 23.76
N THR A 412 2.43 13.32 23.27
CA THR A 412 3.82 12.94 23.58
C THR A 412 4.82 13.31 22.49
N VAL A 413 4.35 13.75 21.33
CA VAL A 413 5.21 14.14 20.20
C VAL A 413 6.24 15.21 20.59
N GLY A 414 5.84 16.20 21.39
CA GLY A 414 6.71 17.30 21.82
C GLY A 414 7.49 17.04 23.10
N THR A 415 7.20 15.95 23.82
CA THR A 415 7.85 15.64 25.10
C THR A 415 8.78 14.45 25.02
N LEU A 416 8.69 13.58 24.02
CA LEU A 416 9.63 12.47 23.91
C LEU A 416 10.99 12.94 23.36
N PRO A 417 12.12 12.46 23.89
CA PRO A 417 13.43 12.78 23.35
C PRO A 417 13.56 12.31 21.89
N ALA A 418 14.39 12.99 21.11
CA ALA A 418 14.67 12.60 19.74
C ALA A 418 15.45 11.27 19.69
N THR A 419 15.06 10.36 18.81
CA THR A 419 15.87 9.19 18.48
C THR A 419 17.07 9.60 17.62
N ARG A 420 18.09 8.75 17.47
CA ARG A 420 19.32 9.09 16.71
C ARG A 420 19.08 9.50 15.25
N ILE A 421 18.01 8.99 14.62
CA ILE A 421 17.75 9.18 13.18
C ILE A 421 16.88 10.41 12.91
N GLU A 422 15.98 10.75 13.85
CA GLU A 422 15.00 11.82 13.67
C GLU A 422 15.65 13.17 13.32
N PRO A 423 16.69 13.66 14.02
CA PRO A 423 17.30 14.95 13.73
C PRO A 423 17.80 15.08 12.27
N GLY A 424 18.58 14.11 11.79
CA GLY A 424 19.12 14.14 10.43
C GLY A 424 18.04 13.99 9.35
N LEU A 425 17.00 13.20 9.63
CA LEU A 425 15.86 13.00 8.72
C LEU A 425 14.98 14.25 8.63
N VAL A 426 14.70 14.89 9.77
CA VAL A 426 13.95 16.14 9.87
C VAL A 426 14.69 17.25 9.12
N ASP A 427 16.00 17.38 9.34
CA ASP A 427 16.83 18.36 8.64
C ASP A 427 16.81 18.15 7.12
N ALA A 428 16.93 16.90 6.66
CA ALA A 428 16.91 16.59 5.23
C ALA A 428 15.57 16.96 4.57
N THR A 429 14.45 16.60 5.20
CA THR A 429 13.11 16.96 4.71
C THR A 429 12.90 18.47 4.78
N TYR A 430 13.29 19.14 5.87
CA TYR A 430 13.18 20.59 6.00
C TYR A 430 13.98 21.32 4.91
N ALA A 431 15.23 20.91 4.65
CA ALA A 431 16.08 21.46 3.60
C ALA A 431 15.44 21.33 2.22
N LYS A 432 14.84 20.15 1.94
CA LYS A 432 14.17 19.89 0.66
C LYS A 432 12.91 20.73 0.49
N VAL A 433 12.03 20.75 1.49
CA VAL A 433 10.76 21.50 1.45
C VAL A 433 11.01 23.01 1.39
N SER A 434 12.10 23.49 2.00
CA SER A 434 12.48 24.90 2.01
C SER A 434 13.36 25.32 0.83
N GLY A 435 13.67 24.41 -0.11
CA GLY A 435 14.45 24.72 -1.32
C GLY A 435 15.95 24.95 -1.10
N LEU A 436 16.53 24.45 0.00
CA LEU A 436 17.92 24.67 0.38
C LEU A 436 18.92 23.65 -0.22
N GLY A 437 18.44 22.65 -0.96
CA GLY A 437 19.24 21.53 -1.47
C GLY A 437 19.48 20.46 -0.40
N PRO A 438 18.94 19.23 -0.54
CA PRO A 438 18.92 18.28 0.56
C PRO A 438 20.30 17.62 0.79
N PRO A 439 20.71 17.42 2.05
CA PRO A 439 21.76 16.45 2.35
C PRO A 439 21.32 15.03 1.91
N PRO A 440 22.25 14.16 1.52
CA PRO A 440 21.91 12.83 1.03
C PRO A 440 21.26 11.98 2.13
N VAL A 441 20.01 11.56 1.91
CA VAL A 441 19.34 10.55 2.76
C VAL A 441 19.81 9.16 2.35
N GLU A 442 20.20 8.35 3.34
CA GLU A 442 20.58 6.94 3.15
C GLU A 442 19.53 6.16 2.36
N GLY A 443 19.99 5.23 1.52
CA GLY A 443 19.14 4.51 0.55
C GLY A 443 17.91 3.84 1.17
N ALA A 444 18.04 3.26 2.37
CA ALA A 444 16.97 2.58 3.08
C ALA A 444 15.86 3.53 3.58
N LEU A 445 16.18 4.80 3.84
CA LEU A 445 15.24 5.80 4.36
C LEU A 445 14.57 6.61 3.24
N ARG A 446 14.98 6.48 1.97
CA ARG A 446 14.45 7.29 0.86
C ARG A 446 12.95 7.14 0.66
N ALA A 447 12.42 5.92 0.70
CA ALA A 447 10.99 5.68 0.51
C ALA A 447 10.14 6.29 1.63
N PHE A 448 10.66 6.25 2.86
CA PHE A 448 10.05 6.95 3.99
C PHE A 448 10.18 8.47 3.84
N GLY A 449 11.37 8.97 3.51
CA GLY A 449 11.64 10.40 3.30
C GLY A 449 10.70 11.02 2.27
N LEU A 450 10.41 10.34 1.15
CA LEU A 450 9.43 10.80 0.17
C LEU A 450 8.02 10.98 0.74
N GLN A 451 7.60 10.12 1.68
CA GLN A 451 6.31 10.23 2.34
C GLN A 451 6.29 11.40 3.33
N LEU A 452 7.39 11.59 4.06
CA LEU A 452 7.54 12.73 4.97
C LEU A 452 7.60 14.06 4.20
N ASP A 453 8.32 14.11 3.09
CA ASP A 453 8.39 15.27 2.19
C ASP A 453 7.00 15.61 1.63
N ALA A 454 6.28 14.60 1.12
CA ALA A 454 4.94 14.79 0.58
C ALA A 454 3.98 15.30 1.67
N TYR A 455 4.03 14.70 2.86
CA TYR A 455 3.20 15.14 3.99
C TYR A 455 3.52 16.58 4.41
N ALA A 456 4.80 16.90 4.60
CA ALA A 456 5.23 18.23 5.02
C ALA A 456 4.88 19.30 3.97
N THR A 457 5.00 18.97 2.68
CA THR A 457 4.66 19.89 1.57
C THR A 457 3.16 20.13 1.47
N VAL A 458 2.36 19.06 1.48
CA VAL A 458 0.89 19.15 1.34
C VAL A 458 0.26 19.87 2.52
N THR A 459 0.78 19.61 3.72
CA THR A 459 0.18 20.14 4.93
C THR A 459 0.79 21.46 5.37
N GLY A 460 2.02 21.80 4.98
CA GLY A 460 2.74 22.95 5.53
C GLY A 460 3.14 22.74 6.99
N ALA A 461 3.44 21.50 7.39
CA ALA A 461 3.71 21.13 8.79
C ALA A 461 4.80 22.00 9.46
N PHE A 462 5.87 22.35 8.73
CA PHE A 462 7.01 23.11 9.26
C PHE A 462 6.71 24.58 9.60
N THR A 463 5.61 25.15 9.09
CA THR A 463 5.26 26.56 9.38
C THR A 463 4.29 26.71 10.56
N ARG A 464 3.62 25.62 10.97
CA ARG A 464 2.52 25.66 11.95
C ARG A 464 2.93 25.27 13.37
N GLN A 465 3.93 24.41 13.52
CA GLN A 465 4.33 23.87 14.82
C GLN A 465 5.47 24.64 15.47
N SER A 466 5.62 24.45 16.79
CA SER A 466 6.64 25.09 17.61
C SER A 466 8.05 24.58 17.32
N SER A 467 8.24 23.34 16.87
CA SER A 467 9.53 22.78 16.43
C SER A 467 9.37 21.90 15.20
N THR A 468 10.45 21.78 14.43
CA THR A 468 10.54 20.99 13.20
C THR A 468 10.48 19.49 13.49
N LEU A 469 10.96 19.04 14.65
CA LEU A 469 10.78 17.67 15.12
C LEU A 469 9.30 17.35 15.38
N VAL A 470 8.57 18.25 16.04
CA VAL A 470 7.12 18.12 16.28
C VAL A 470 6.37 18.07 14.95
N SER A 471 6.72 18.95 13.99
CA SER A 471 6.16 18.93 12.64
C SER A 471 6.31 17.58 11.95
N ALA A 472 7.49 16.96 12.03
CA ALA A 472 7.73 15.68 11.38
C ALA A 472 6.98 14.52 12.07
N ARG A 473 6.92 14.53 13.40
CA ARG A 473 6.19 13.54 14.21
C ARG A 473 4.67 13.61 14.06
N GLU A 474 4.10 14.67 13.50
CA GLU A 474 2.69 14.67 13.07
C GLU A 474 2.38 13.49 12.13
N LEU A 475 3.32 13.11 11.26
CA LEU A 475 3.16 11.96 10.36
C LEU A 475 3.03 10.64 11.14
N ALA A 476 3.71 10.51 12.28
CA ALA A 476 3.57 9.34 13.16
C ALA A 476 2.15 9.28 13.75
N VAL A 477 1.61 10.41 14.22
CA VAL A 477 0.21 10.51 14.71
C VAL A 477 -0.78 10.09 13.63
N VAL A 478 -0.62 10.61 12.40
CA VAL A 478 -1.47 10.25 11.26
C VAL A 478 -1.35 8.77 10.91
N SER A 479 -0.13 8.22 10.93
CA SER A 479 0.13 6.81 10.68
C SER A 479 -0.55 5.92 11.73
N VAL A 480 -0.45 6.26 13.02
CA VAL A 480 -1.14 5.54 14.11
C VAL A 480 -2.66 5.61 13.94
N ALA A 481 -3.21 6.79 13.64
CA ALA A 481 -4.64 6.94 13.40
C ALA A 481 -5.12 6.08 12.22
N ALA A 482 -4.38 6.07 11.11
CA ALA A 482 -4.68 5.24 9.95
C ALA A 482 -4.62 3.74 10.28
N ALA A 483 -3.62 3.30 11.06
CA ALA A 483 -3.53 1.92 11.52
C ALA A 483 -4.75 1.54 12.38
N LEU A 484 -5.12 2.37 13.35
CA LEU A 484 -6.27 2.14 14.24
C LEU A 484 -7.60 2.11 13.49
N ILE A 485 -7.80 2.98 12.49
CA ILE A 485 -8.96 2.91 11.59
C ILE A 485 -8.97 1.57 10.85
N GLY A 486 -7.82 1.12 10.36
CA GLY A 486 -7.64 -0.20 9.76
C GLY A 486 -8.09 -1.33 10.70
N LEU A 487 -7.72 -1.29 11.98
CA LEU A 487 -8.16 -2.25 13.01
C LEU A 487 -9.68 -2.22 13.23
N ILE A 488 -10.30 -1.04 13.30
CA ILE A 488 -11.77 -0.89 13.44
C ILE A 488 -12.49 -1.55 12.26
N VAL A 489 -11.99 -1.33 11.04
CA VAL A 489 -12.57 -1.94 9.84
C VAL A 489 -12.33 -3.46 9.84
N VAL A 490 -11.16 -3.95 10.27
CA VAL A 490 -10.88 -5.39 10.44
C VAL A 490 -11.86 -6.01 11.43
N ALA A 491 -12.10 -5.36 12.59
CA ALA A 491 -13.08 -5.81 13.56
C ALA A 491 -14.49 -5.90 12.94
N ALA A 492 -14.87 -4.93 12.11
CA ALA A 492 -16.16 -4.91 11.42
C ALA A 492 -16.29 -6.06 10.40
N LEU A 493 -15.24 -6.31 9.61
CA LEU A 493 -15.19 -7.36 8.60
C LEU A 493 -15.20 -8.77 9.21
N LEU A 494 -14.50 -8.95 10.33
CA LEU A 494 -14.50 -10.20 11.10
C LEU A 494 -15.72 -10.33 12.00
N ARG A 495 -16.58 -9.31 12.10
CA ARG A 495 -17.74 -9.23 12.99
C ARG A 495 -17.36 -9.50 14.46
N VAL A 496 -16.22 -8.97 14.89
CA VAL A 496 -15.74 -9.02 16.27
C VAL A 496 -16.62 -8.12 17.13
N ARG A 497 -16.85 -8.50 18.39
CA ARG A 497 -17.60 -7.65 19.32
C ARG A 497 -16.81 -6.36 19.58
N PRO A 498 -17.37 -5.17 19.27
CA PRO A 498 -16.60 -3.92 19.30
C PRO A 498 -16.08 -3.58 20.70
N LEU A 499 -16.78 -3.99 21.78
CA LEU A 499 -16.29 -3.83 23.16
C LEU A 499 -15.03 -4.62 23.47
N VAL A 500 -14.88 -5.83 22.91
CA VAL A 500 -13.66 -6.66 23.10
C VAL A 500 -12.47 -5.99 22.42
N MET A 501 -12.67 -5.49 21.20
CA MET A 501 -11.66 -4.73 20.49
C MET A 501 -11.34 -3.40 21.19
N ALA A 502 -12.35 -2.72 21.75
CA ALA A 502 -12.17 -1.45 22.44
C ALA A 502 -11.27 -1.59 23.67
N VAL A 503 -11.46 -2.64 24.48
CA VAL A 503 -10.60 -2.92 25.63
C VAL A 503 -9.15 -3.19 25.21
N ALA A 504 -8.93 -3.97 24.15
CA ALA A 504 -7.58 -4.27 23.65
C ALA A 504 -6.89 -3.02 23.07
N VAL A 505 -7.62 -2.17 22.35
CA VAL A 505 -7.10 -0.88 21.83
C VAL A 505 -6.82 0.09 22.97
N LEU A 506 -7.69 0.17 23.97
CA LEU A 506 -7.50 1.05 25.12
C LEU A 506 -6.29 0.63 25.97
N ALA A 507 -5.98 -0.67 26.05
CA ALA A 507 -4.76 -1.16 26.72
C ALA A 507 -3.48 -0.59 26.09
N LEU A 508 -3.46 -0.35 24.76
CA LEU A 508 -2.36 0.34 24.09
C LEU A 508 -2.20 1.77 24.60
N ALA A 509 -3.32 2.47 24.80
CA ALA A 509 -3.33 3.83 25.32
C ALA A 509 -2.92 3.93 26.78
N VAL A 510 -2.88 2.84 27.56
CA VAL A 510 -2.40 2.84 28.94
C VAL A 510 -0.91 2.51 29.02
N SER A 511 -0.36 1.83 28.02
CA SER A 511 1.04 1.39 28.01
C SER A 511 2.04 2.48 27.60
N GLY A 512 2.81 3.03 28.56
CA GLY A 512 3.87 3.98 28.27
C GLY A 512 4.92 3.49 27.25
N PRO A 513 5.47 2.26 27.37
CA PRO A 513 6.38 1.69 26.38
C PRO A 513 5.77 1.60 24.97
N VAL A 514 4.47 1.35 24.86
CA VAL A 514 3.78 1.36 23.55
C VAL A 514 3.78 2.77 22.97
N ILE A 515 3.47 3.78 23.76
CA ILE A 515 3.50 5.18 23.29
C ILE A 515 4.91 5.58 22.87
N THR A 516 5.96 5.19 23.61
CA THR A 516 7.36 5.47 23.24
C THR A 516 7.76 4.87 21.89
N VAL A 517 7.13 3.76 21.47
CA VAL A 517 7.38 3.09 20.18
C VAL A 517 6.54 3.70 19.05
N LEU A 518 5.36 4.23 19.35
CA LEU A 518 4.43 4.75 18.35
C LEU A 518 4.66 6.23 18.01
N THR A 519 5.34 6.99 18.87
CA THR A 519 5.53 8.44 18.71
C THR A 519 6.69 8.85 17.79
N PRO A 520 7.86 8.17 17.78
CA PRO A 520 8.98 8.58 16.91
C PRO A 520 8.60 8.55 15.42
N VAL A 521 9.06 9.54 14.67
CA VAL A 521 8.88 9.58 13.22
C VAL A 521 9.89 8.67 12.53
N GLY A 522 9.40 7.72 11.76
CA GLY A 522 10.26 6.78 11.05
C GLY A 522 9.51 5.71 10.26
N PRO A 523 10.25 4.85 9.55
CA PRO A 523 9.69 3.86 8.63
C PRO A 523 8.79 2.84 9.33
N GLY A 524 9.03 2.53 10.61
CA GLY A 524 8.29 1.49 11.32
C GLY A 524 6.80 1.78 11.50
N VAL A 525 6.45 2.92 12.08
CA VAL A 525 5.04 3.31 12.35
C VAL A 525 4.28 3.52 11.03
N THR A 526 4.92 4.14 10.04
CA THR A 526 4.31 4.39 8.73
C THR A 526 4.12 3.09 7.94
N ALA A 527 5.09 2.18 7.95
CA ALA A 527 4.93 0.86 7.33
C ALA A 527 3.88 0.01 8.05
N ALA A 528 3.76 0.12 9.38
CA ALA A 528 2.70 -0.53 10.15
C ALA A 528 1.31 -0.05 9.71
N ALA A 529 1.15 1.26 9.47
CA ALA A 529 -0.09 1.84 8.96
C ALA A 529 -0.46 1.29 7.57
N TRP A 530 0.50 1.28 6.64
CA TRP A 530 0.29 0.72 5.30
C TRP A 530 0.01 -0.78 5.33
N THR A 531 0.67 -1.52 6.22
CA THR A 531 0.42 -2.95 6.42
C THR A 531 -0.96 -3.22 6.99
N ALA A 532 -1.42 -2.39 7.94
CA ALA A 532 -2.78 -2.46 8.47
C ALA A 532 -3.80 -2.21 7.35
N LEU A 533 -3.62 -1.15 6.53
CA LEU A 533 -4.48 -0.88 5.37
C LEU A 533 -4.48 -2.03 4.36
N ALA A 534 -3.31 -2.61 4.06
CA ALA A 534 -3.18 -3.77 3.18
C ALA A 534 -3.94 -4.99 3.73
N ALA A 535 -3.81 -5.27 5.03
CA ALA A 535 -4.52 -6.34 5.70
C ALA A 535 -6.04 -6.10 5.72
N THR A 536 -6.48 -4.87 6.01
CA THR A 536 -7.90 -4.48 5.96
C THR A 536 -8.47 -4.68 4.56
N ALA A 537 -7.74 -4.29 3.52
CA ALA A 537 -8.18 -4.40 2.14
C ALA A 537 -8.16 -5.86 1.64
N ALA A 538 -7.16 -6.65 2.01
CA ALA A 538 -7.14 -8.10 1.77
C ALA A 538 -8.33 -8.80 2.44
N LEU A 539 -8.65 -8.42 3.68
CA LEU A 539 -9.78 -8.96 4.41
C LEU A 539 -11.13 -8.49 3.88
N ALA A 540 -11.22 -7.23 3.44
CA ALA A 540 -12.40 -6.68 2.78
C ALA A 540 -12.67 -7.43 1.47
N THR A 541 -11.62 -7.74 0.71
CA THR A 541 -11.70 -8.60 -0.47
C THR A 541 -12.25 -9.97 -0.09
N ALA A 542 -11.67 -10.63 0.92
CA ALA A 542 -12.07 -11.97 1.33
C ALA A 542 -13.51 -12.04 1.88
N ARG A 543 -13.98 -10.99 2.57
CA ARG A 543 -15.29 -10.97 3.24
C ARG A 543 -16.42 -10.35 2.42
N ARG A 544 -16.13 -9.36 1.58
CA ARG A 544 -17.12 -8.64 0.76
C ARG A 544 -17.08 -9.05 -0.71
N GLY A 545 -16.09 -9.82 -1.13
CA GLY A 545 -15.95 -10.29 -2.52
C GLY A 545 -15.70 -9.16 -3.52
N ASP A 546 -15.17 -8.03 -3.05
CA ASP A 546 -15.09 -6.76 -3.77
C ASP A 546 -13.63 -6.45 -4.15
N SER A 547 -13.34 -6.45 -5.46
CA SER A 547 -11.99 -6.42 -6.00
C SER A 547 -11.30 -5.05 -5.91
N ARG A 548 -12.03 -3.95 -5.64
CA ARG A 548 -11.40 -2.64 -5.43
C ARG A 548 -10.46 -2.63 -4.22
N TRP A 549 -10.70 -3.54 -3.28
CA TRP A 549 -9.83 -3.70 -2.12
C TRP A 549 -8.58 -4.53 -2.43
N VAL A 550 -8.54 -5.29 -3.53
CA VAL A 550 -7.33 -5.98 -3.97
C VAL A 550 -6.29 -4.97 -4.45
N THR A 551 -6.70 -4.02 -5.29
CA THR A 551 -5.79 -3.00 -5.83
C THR A 551 -5.32 -2.05 -4.73
N ALA A 552 -6.23 -1.58 -3.87
CA ALA A 552 -5.88 -0.78 -2.70
C ALA A 552 -4.95 -1.54 -1.75
N GLY A 553 -5.21 -2.83 -1.52
CA GLY A 553 -4.39 -3.68 -0.65
C GLY A 553 -3.00 -3.95 -1.21
N LEU A 554 -2.88 -4.23 -2.51
CA LEU A 554 -1.59 -4.45 -3.17
C LEU A 554 -0.75 -3.17 -3.19
N LEU A 555 -1.37 -2.02 -3.49
CA LEU A 555 -0.69 -0.73 -3.44
C LEU A 555 -0.19 -0.42 -2.03
N ALA A 556 -1.04 -0.59 -1.02
CA ALA A 556 -0.67 -0.40 0.38
C ALA A 556 0.48 -1.35 0.80
N LEU A 557 0.45 -2.61 0.34
CA LEU A 557 1.52 -3.57 0.61
C LEU A 557 2.85 -3.20 -0.05
N LEU A 558 2.81 -2.70 -1.30
CA LEU A 558 4.01 -2.24 -2.00
C LEU A 558 4.62 -1.01 -1.34
N VAL A 559 3.79 -0.07 -0.89
CA VAL A 559 4.26 1.10 -0.13
C VAL A 559 4.83 0.66 1.21
N ALA A 560 4.18 -0.27 1.93
CA ALA A 560 4.72 -0.85 3.17
C ALA A 560 6.08 -1.53 2.94
N LEU A 561 6.20 -2.32 1.87
CA LEU A 561 7.43 -3.02 1.50
C LEU A 561 8.57 -2.07 1.16
N ALA A 562 8.28 -0.99 0.43
CA ALA A 562 9.26 0.05 0.13
C ALA A 562 9.66 0.83 1.39
N THR A 563 8.74 1.03 2.34
CA THR A 563 8.96 1.83 3.56
C THR A 563 9.76 1.08 4.62
N ALA A 564 9.40 -0.18 4.89
CA ALA A 564 10.10 -1.03 5.86
C ALA A 564 10.07 -2.50 5.39
N PRO A 565 11.01 -2.92 4.54
CA PRO A 565 11.01 -4.27 3.98
C PRO A 565 11.20 -5.36 5.06
N LEU A 566 11.91 -5.04 6.16
CA LEU A 566 12.06 -5.90 7.35
C LEU A 566 10.72 -6.27 8.00
N LEU A 567 9.69 -5.43 7.86
CA LEU A 567 8.36 -5.66 8.41
C LEU A 567 7.52 -6.55 7.48
N VAL A 568 7.67 -6.41 6.16
CA VAL A 568 6.79 -7.07 5.18
C VAL A 568 7.34 -8.40 4.67
N VAL A 569 8.64 -8.49 4.39
CA VAL A 569 9.26 -9.68 3.76
C VAL A 569 9.19 -10.92 4.67
N PRO A 570 9.60 -10.86 5.96
CA PRO A 570 9.57 -12.05 6.81
C PRO A 570 8.14 -12.54 7.09
N ILE A 571 7.19 -11.61 7.23
CA ILE A 571 5.76 -11.92 7.42
C ILE A 571 5.16 -12.53 6.15
N GLY A 572 5.48 -11.98 4.97
CA GLY A 572 5.03 -12.47 3.68
C GLY A 572 5.58 -13.86 3.34
N VAL A 573 6.88 -14.08 3.58
CA VAL A 573 7.53 -15.38 3.41
C VAL A 573 6.96 -16.40 4.39
N GLY A 574 6.83 -16.07 5.68
CA GLY A 574 6.22 -16.93 6.67
C GLY A 574 4.78 -17.33 6.31
N GLY A 575 3.98 -16.37 5.83
CA GLY A 575 2.63 -16.63 5.33
C GLY A 575 2.60 -17.53 4.09
N ALA A 576 3.45 -17.28 3.10
CA ALA A 576 3.53 -18.06 1.87
C ALA A 576 3.96 -19.52 2.14
N VAL A 577 4.96 -19.73 3.00
CA VAL A 577 5.42 -21.07 3.40
C VAL A 577 4.33 -21.79 4.21
N TRP A 578 3.59 -21.08 5.07
CA TRP A 578 2.45 -21.65 5.79
C TRP A 578 1.38 -22.17 4.82
N PHE A 579 0.96 -21.35 3.85
CA PHE A 579 -0.03 -21.74 2.86
C PHE A 579 0.45 -22.89 1.96
N ALA A 580 1.74 -22.91 1.60
CA ALA A 580 2.33 -23.99 0.81
C ALA A 580 2.35 -25.34 1.56
N LEU A 581 2.49 -25.31 2.88
CA LEU A 581 2.57 -26.52 3.72
C LEU A 581 1.21 -26.95 4.30
N ALA A 582 0.20 -26.08 4.30
CA ALA A 582 -1.11 -26.31 4.93
C ALA A 582 -1.89 -27.51 4.36
N ASP A 583 -1.66 -27.89 3.10
CA ASP A 583 -2.32 -29.01 2.42
C ASP A 583 -1.57 -30.36 2.55
N THR A 584 -0.40 -30.38 3.20
CA THR A 584 0.40 -31.61 3.36
C THR A 584 0.02 -32.38 4.64
N ARG A 585 -0.22 -33.69 4.53
CA ARG A 585 -0.50 -34.60 5.68
C ARG A 585 0.81 -34.97 6.43
N PRO A 586 0.73 -35.37 7.72
CA PRO A 586 1.24 -34.63 8.87
C PRO A 586 2.71 -34.96 9.22
N LEU A 587 3.63 -34.03 8.99
CA LEU A 587 4.60 -33.72 10.05
C LEU A 587 3.83 -32.93 11.10
N THR A 588 3.96 -33.27 12.38
CA THR A 588 3.08 -32.69 13.43
C THR A 588 3.05 -31.18 13.28
N ARG A 589 1.85 -30.60 13.42
CA ARG A 589 1.54 -29.17 13.15
C ARG A 589 2.45 -28.16 13.89
N VAL A 590 3.27 -28.65 14.81
CA VAL A 590 4.35 -27.94 15.51
C VAL A 590 5.58 -27.78 14.62
N TRP A 591 5.99 -28.82 13.89
CA TRP A 591 7.11 -28.78 12.94
C TRP A 591 6.84 -27.92 11.72
N THR A 592 5.60 -27.87 11.22
CA THR A 592 5.24 -26.92 10.14
C THR A 592 5.39 -25.48 10.60
N SER A 593 4.93 -25.15 11.82
CA SER A 593 5.12 -23.82 12.43
C SER A 593 6.59 -23.50 12.67
N ALA A 594 7.37 -24.48 13.18
CA ALA A 594 8.80 -24.32 13.43
C ALA A 594 9.60 -24.16 12.13
N LEU A 595 9.24 -24.88 11.06
CA LEU A 595 9.85 -24.77 9.74
C LEU A 595 9.48 -23.44 9.07
N THR A 596 8.22 -22.98 9.17
CA THR A 596 7.85 -21.64 8.68
C THR A 596 8.63 -20.54 9.40
N LEU A 597 8.80 -20.67 10.71
CA LEU A 597 9.59 -19.74 11.52
C LEU A 597 11.06 -19.79 11.11
N GLY A 598 11.64 -20.98 10.94
CA GLY A 598 13.02 -21.16 10.52
C GLY A 598 13.32 -20.60 9.12
N VAL A 599 12.42 -20.80 8.16
CA VAL A 599 12.56 -20.25 6.79
C VAL A 599 12.40 -18.74 6.78
N ALA A 600 11.44 -18.20 7.55
CA ALA A 600 11.23 -16.75 7.63
C ALA A 600 12.39 -16.03 8.35
N VAL A 601 12.91 -16.62 9.43
CA VAL A 601 14.11 -16.13 10.14
C VAL A 601 15.34 -16.27 9.24
N GLY A 602 15.50 -17.40 8.53
CA GLY A 602 16.60 -17.62 7.60
C GLY A 602 16.60 -16.62 6.44
N ALA A 603 15.44 -16.34 5.84
CA ALA A 603 15.26 -15.32 4.81
C ALA A 603 15.60 -13.92 5.34
N ALA A 604 15.14 -13.59 6.54
CA ALA A 604 15.45 -12.31 7.17
C ALA A 604 16.95 -12.14 7.47
N VAL A 605 17.61 -13.18 8.00
CA VAL A 605 19.06 -13.18 8.26
C VAL A 605 19.86 -13.10 6.96
N LEU A 606 19.44 -13.80 5.89
CA LEU A 606 20.07 -13.70 4.57
C LEU A 606 19.97 -12.28 4.01
N CYS A 607 18.79 -11.67 4.13
CA CYS A 607 18.56 -10.32 3.63
C CYS A 607 19.31 -9.25 4.46
N LEU A 608 19.46 -9.45 5.77
CA LEU A 608 20.32 -8.62 6.64
C LEU A 608 21.80 -8.75 6.28
N ARG A 609 22.31 -9.98 6.11
CA ARG A 609 23.72 -10.23 5.74
C ARG A 609 24.07 -9.81 4.31
N GLY A 610 23.11 -9.89 3.39
CA GLY A 610 23.28 -9.47 1.99
C GLY A 610 23.23 -7.96 1.77
N GLY A 611 23.12 -7.15 2.83
CA GLY A 611 23.01 -5.70 2.73
C GLY A 611 21.67 -5.21 2.14
N LEU A 612 20.72 -6.11 1.87
CA LEU A 612 19.41 -5.82 1.30
C LEU A 612 18.46 -5.16 2.33
N LEU A 613 18.77 -5.32 3.62
CA LEU A 613 18.01 -4.80 4.77
C LEU A 613 18.93 -4.06 5.75
N THR A 614 19.95 -3.32 5.29
CA THR A 614 20.68 -2.40 6.17
C THR A 614 19.72 -1.32 6.63
N ALA A 615 19.06 -1.56 7.76
CA ALA A 615 18.42 -0.49 8.50
C ALA A 615 19.51 0.24 9.29
N PRO A 616 19.51 1.58 9.30
CA PRO A 616 20.49 2.36 10.04
C PRO A 616 20.52 1.94 11.51
N ASP A 617 21.66 2.08 12.17
CA ASP A 617 21.81 1.76 13.60
C ASP A 617 20.84 2.59 14.44
N THR A 618 19.65 2.01 14.68
CA THR A 618 18.61 2.56 15.55
C THR A 618 18.97 2.20 16.99
N GLU A 619 19.62 3.09 17.73
CA GLU A 619 19.25 3.15 19.15
C GLU A 619 17.85 3.74 19.20
N SER A 620 16.86 2.86 19.23
CA SER A 620 15.46 3.23 19.37
C SER A 620 15.13 3.34 20.86
N LEU A 621 14.40 4.39 21.23
CA LEU A 621 13.45 4.27 22.34
C LEU A 621 12.50 3.11 21.96
N PRO A 622 12.35 2.09 22.82
CA PRO A 622 12.49 2.13 24.27
C PRO A 622 13.79 1.48 24.81
N ARG A 623 14.12 1.76 26.09
CA ARG A 623 15.27 1.15 26.79
C ARG A 623 15.24 -0.39 26.74
N ALA A 624 16.38 -1.05 26.95
CA ALA A 624 16.52 -2.50 26.87
C ALA A 624 15.54 -3.28 27.76
N ASP A 625 15.23 -2.76 28.95
CA ASP A 625 14.25 -3.30 29.90
C ASP A 625 12.80 -3.16 29.37
N GLN A 626 12.44 -1.98 28.88
CA GLN A 626 11.13 -1.71 28.26
C GLN A 626 10.92 -2.52 26.97
N ARG A 627 11.98 -2.68 26.16
CA ARG A 627 12.01 -3.54 24.97
C ARG A 627 11.76 -5.00 25.34
N ALA A 628 12.43 -5.52 26.37
CA ALA A 628 12.22 -6.89 26.84
C ALA A 628 10.78 -7.11 27.33
N LEU A 629 10.20 -6.15 28.06
CA LEU A 629 8.81 -6.19 28.52
C LEU A 629 7.80 -6.20 27.35
N LEU A 630 7.99 -5.34 26.35
CA LEU A 630 7.14 -5.32 25.16
C LEU A 630 7.21 -6.66 24.41
N LEU A 631 8.40 -7.22 24.24
CA LEU A 631 8.57 -8.53 23.60
C LEU A 631 7.93 -9.66 24.39
N ALA A 632 7.97 -9.62 25.73
CA ALA A 632 7.28 -10.60 26.56
C ALA A 632 5.76 -10.54 26.38
N VAL A 633 5.18 -9.33 26.32
CA VAL A 633 3.73 -9.14 26.07
C VAL A 633 3.35 -9.61 24.66
N VAL A 634 4.16 -9.27 23.64
CA VAL A 634 3.96 -9.74 22.26
C VAL A 634 4.07 -11.27 22.18
N ALA A 635 5.05 -11.88 22.85
CA ALA A 635 5.24 -13.32 22.88
C ALA A 635 4.03 -14.03 23.51
N ALA A 636 3.48 -13.50 24.60
CA ALA A 636 2.27 -14.03 25.23
C ALA A 636 1.05 -13.96 24.28
N ALA A 637 0.86 -12.83 23.58
CA ALA A 637 -0.21 -12.67 22.58
C ALA A 637 -0.03 -13.62 21.38
N VAL A 638 1.20 -13.81 20.90
CA VAL A 638 1.56 -14.75 19.84
C VAL A 638 1.27 -16.19 20.25
N LEU A 639 1.68 -16.60 21.45
CA LEU A 639 1.40 -17.94 21.98
C LEU A 639 -0.10 -18.19 22.07
N ALA A 640 -0.89 -17.22 22.56
CA ALA A 640 -2.34 -17.31 22.59
C ALA A 640 -2.94 -17.44 21.16
N GLY A 641 -2.43 -16.67 20.20
CA GLY A 641 -2.85 -16.73 18.80
C GLY A 641 -2.52 -18.06 18.11
N LEU A 642 -1.37 -18.67 18.39
CA LEU A 642 -0.97 -19.97 17.83
C LEU A 642 -1.89 -21.13 18.28
N LEU A 643 -2.54 -20.99 19.44
CA LEU A 643 -3.53 -21.95 19.93
C LEU A 643 -4.82 -21.92 19.11
N VAL A 644 -5.12 -20.84 18.38
CA VAL A 644 -6.32 -20.67 17.55
C VAL A 644 -5.98 -20.93 16.07
N ALA A 645 -6.55 -21.99 15.50
CA ALA A 645 -6.11 -22.55 14.22
C ALA A 645 -6.09 -21.54 13.04
N TRP A 646 -7.10 -20.67 12.95
CA TRP A 646 -7.20 -19.69 11.86
C TRP A 646 -6.36 -18.43 12.11
N LEU A 647 -5.88 -18.20 13.34
CA LEU A 647 -4.98 -17.08 13.70
C LEU A 647 -3.50 -17.43 13.57
N ARG A 648 -3.16 -18.72 13.47
CA ARG A 648 -1.78 -19.23 13.31
C ARG A 648 -0.92 -18.50 12.27
N PRO A 649 -1.38 -18.21 11.04
CA PRO A 649 -0.52 -17.51 10.08
C PRO A 649 -0.13 -16.10 10.55
N VAL A 650 -1.06 -15.37 11.16
CA VAL A 650 -0.80 -14.03 11.71
C VAL A 650 0.11 -14.12 12.94
N ALA A 651 -0.14 -15.09 13.82
CA ALA A 651 0.69 -15.31 15.00
C ALA A 651 2.12 -15.75 14.65
N ALA A 652 2.30 -16.58 13.63
CA ALA A 652 3.62 -17.00 13.14
C ALA A 652 4.40 -15.83 12.51
N GLY A 653 3.71 -14.95 11.76
CA GLY A 653 4.31 -13.71 11.26
C GLY A 653 4.78 -12.80 12.38
N ALA A 654 3.94 -12.58 13.39
CA ALA A 654 4.30 -11.79 14.58
C ALA A 654 5.43 -12.44 15.41
N ALA A 655 5.46 -13.78 15.52
CA ALA A 655 6.56 -14.51 16.17
C ALA A 655 7.90 -14.25 15.47
N THR A 656 7.91 -14.26 14.13
CA THR A 656 9.10 -14.00 13.33
C THR A 656 9.63 -12.59 13.59
N GLY A 657 8.75 -11.58 13.58
CA GLY A 657 9.13 -10.21 13.91
C GLY A 657 9.66 -10.07 15.34
N ALA A 658 9.02 -10.72 16.32
CA ALA A 658 9.49 -10.69 17.72
C ALA A 658 10.88 -11.32 17.88
N VAL A 659 11.17 -12.43 17.18
CA VAL A 659 12.50 -13.06 17.17
C VAL A 659 13.55 -12.13 16.54
N LEU A 660 13.22 -11.44 15.44
CA LEU A 660 14.13 -10.49 14.80
C LEU A 660 14.54 -9.36 15.75
N VAL A 661 13.58 -8.82 16.49
CA VAL A 661 13.85 -7.82 17.52
C VAL A 661 14.63 -8.43 18.69
N ALA A 662 14.32 -9.64 19.14
CA ALA A 662 15.01 -10.28 20.26
C ALA A 662 16.49 -10.60 19.97
N VAL A 663 16.82 -10.96 18.72
CA VAL A 663 18.19 -11.26 18.27
C VAL A 663 19.01 -9.98 17.97
N ALA A 664 18.43 -8.80 18.21
CA ALA A 664 19.08 -7.49 18.07
C ALA A 664 19.74 -7.26 16.70
N ALA A 665 19.08 -7.71 15.63
CA ALA A 665 19.52 -7.35 14.28
C ALA A 665 19.44 -5.81 14.09
N PRO A 666 20.44 -5.17 13.45
CA PRO A 666 20.41 -3.73 13.20
C PRO A 666 19.09 -3.28 12.56
N GLY A 667 18.42 -2.31 13.20
CA GLY A 667 17.14 -1.73 12.77
C GLY A 667 15.91 -2.64 12.83
N ALA A 668 15.99 -3.78 13.50
CA ALA A 668 14.82 -4.62 13.78
C ALA A 668 13.74 -3.90 14.61
N ASP A 669 14.12 -2.87 15.38
CA ASP A 669 13.21 -2.09 16.21
C ASP A 669 12.13 -1.34 15.39
N ALA A 670 12.36 -1.13 14.08
CA ALA A 670 11.35 -0.63 13.17
C ALA A 670 10.10 -1.54 13.06
N VAL A 671 10.20 -2.81 13.49
CA VAL A 671 9.08 -3.78 13.46
C VAL A 671 8.20 -3.68 14.72
N LEU A 672 8.70 -3.09 15.82
CA LEU A 672 7.99 -2.99 17.11
C LEU A 672 6.59 -2.34 17.01
N PRO A 673 6.38 -1.21 16.28
CA PRO A 673 5.05 -0.61 16.15
C PRO A 673 4.00 -1.59 15.61
N ALA A 674 4.35 -2.34 14.56
CA ALA A 674 3.46 -3.33 13.97
C ALA A 674 3.23 -4.54 14.89
N LEU A 675 4.25 -5.00 15.61
CA LEU A 675 4.13 -6.10 16.57
C LEU A 675 3.16 -5.78 17.69
N VAL A 676 3.24 -4.58 18.25
CA VAL A 676 2.36 -4.13 19.34
C VAL A 676 0.90 -4.04 18.86
N LEU A 677 0.66 -3.43 17.69
CA LEU A 677 -0.69 -3.35 17.11
C LEU A 677 -1.25 -4.74 16.76
N THR A 678 -0.40 -5.63 16.25
CA THR A 678 -0.78 -7.02 15.93
C THR A 678 -1.06 -7.81 17.20
N ALA A 679 -0.28 -7.64 18.26
CA ALA A 679 -0.49 -8.30 19.55
C ALA A 679 -1.83 -7.90 20.19
N ALA A 680 -2.17 -6.61 20.20
CA ALA A 680 -3.49 -6.17 20.66
C ALA A 680 -4.64 -6.76 19.82
N THR A 681 -4.46 -6.84 18.50
CA THR A 681 -5.43 -7.48 17.61
C THR A 681 -5.57 -8.98 17.90
N LEU A 682 -4.47 -9.70 18.08
CA LEU A 682 -4.47 -11.13 18.43
C LEU A 682 -5.16 -11.37 19.78
N VAL A 683 -4.88 -10.57 20.80
CA VAL A 683 -5.55 -10.64 22.10
C VAL A 683 -7.07 -10.46 21.92
N ALA A 684 -7.51 -9.43 21.19
CA ALA A 684 -8.92 -9.18 20.94
C ALA A 684 -9.60 -10.35 20.20
N LEU A 685 -8.95 -10.91 19.17
CA LEU A 685 -9.49 -12.01 18.37
C LEU A 685 -9.55 -13.32 19.16
N VAL A 686 -8.54 -13.64 19.97
CA VAL A 686 -8.55 -14.82 20.85
C VAL A 686 -9.66 -14.69 21.88
N VAL A 687 -9.81 -13.52 22.52
CA VAL A 687 -10.87 -13.29 23.50
C VAL A 687 -12.26 -13.36 22.83
N ASP A 688 -12.49 -12.71 21.69
CA ASP A 688 -13.78 -12.73 20.99
C ASP A 688 -14.19 -14.16 20.58
N GLU A 689 -13.24 -14.96 20.10
CA GLU A 689 -13.47 -16.36 19.73
C GLU A 689 -13.95 -17.18 20.95
N THR A 690 -13.35 -16.94 22.11
CA THR A 690 -13.67 -17.64 23.37
C THR A 690 -15.08 -17.33 23.89
N ILE A 691 -15.59 -16.12 23.61
CA ILE A 691 -16.91 -15.67 24.08
C ILE A 691 -18.02 -16.04 23.08
N GLY A 692 -17.73 -16.30 21.80
CA GLY A 692 -18.78 -16.36 20.77
C GLY A 692 -18.71 -17.41 19.67
N ARG A 693 -17.57 -18.04 19.38
CA ARG A 693 -17.38 -18.72 18.08
C ARG A 693 -16.67 -20.06 18.07
N PHE A 694 -16.33 -20.66 19.21
CA PHE A 694 -15.76 -22.00 19.18
C PHE A 694 -16.75 -23.00 18.55
N PRO A 695 -16.41 -23.70 17.45
CA PRO A 695 -17.09 -24.94 17.12
C PRO A 695 -16.85 -25.93 18.27
N ALA A 696 -17.85 -26.76 18.59
CA ALA A 696 -17.86 -27.71 19.70
C ALA A 696 -16.69 -28.75 19.73
N ALA A 697 -15.77 -28.70 18.76
CA ALA A 697 -14.69 -29.65 18.53
C ALA A 697 -13.35 -29.33 19.23
N THR A 698 -13.19 -28.19 19.91
CA THR A 698 -11.89 -27.82 20.56
C THR A 698 -11.91 -28.14 22.07
N PRO A 699 -10.88 -28.79 22.65
CA PRO A 699 -10.87 -29.16 24.07
C PRO A 699 -10.98 -27.93 25.00
N ALA A 700 -11.85 -28.01 26.02
CA ALA A 700 -12.09 -26.92 26.97
C ALA A 700 -10.82 -26.40 27.66
N ARG A 701 -9.83 -27.28 27.91
CA ARG A 701 -8.53 -26.91 28.50
C ARG A 701 -7.73 -25.94 27.63
N VAL A 702 -7.72 -26.14 26.30
CA VAL A 702 -7.00 -25.26 25.36
C VAL A 702 -7.63 -23.87 25.31
N ARG A 703 -8.97 -23.80 25.40
CA ARG A 703 -9.72 -22.54 25.45
C ARG A 703 -9.34 -21.72 26.70
N TRP A 704 -9.35 -22.35 27.88
CA TRP A 704 -8.96 -21.69 29.13
C TRP A 704 -7.52 -21.17 29.08
N VAL A 705 -6.57 -21.99 28.63
CA VAL A 705 -5.16 -21.58 28.52
C VAL A 705 -4.99 -20.40 27.56
N ALA A 706 -5.64 -20.41 26.40
CA ALA A 706 -5.56 -19.32 25.43
C ALA A 706 -6.14 -18.01 25.97
N THR A 707 -7.31 -18.05 26.62
CA THR A 707 -7.92 -16.86 27.23
C THR A 707 -7.09 -16.35 28.40
N SER A 708 -6.57 -17.23 29.26
CA SER A 708 -5.71 -16.83 30.38
C SER A 708 -4.43 -16.16 29.90
N LEU A 709 -3.78 -16.68 28.84
CA LEU A 709 -2.60 -16.06 28.23
C LEU A 709 -2.92 -14.69 27.61
N ALA A 710 -4.01 -14.57 26.86
CA ALA A 710 -4.42 -13.30 26.25
C ALA A 710 -4.78 -12.24 27.30
N SER A 711 -5.52 -12.63 28.34
CA SER A 711 -5.86 -11.75 29.47
C SER A 711 -4.62 -11.35 30.28
N ALA A 712 -3.69 -12.28 30.52
CA ALA A 712 -2.42 -11.99 31.19
C ALA A 712 -1.56 -11.01 30.39
N ALA A 713 -1.49 -11.15 29.06
CA ALA A 713 -0.79 -10.20 28.19
C ALA A 713 -1.40 -8.79 28.28
N ALA A 714 -2.73 -8.68 28.23
CA ALA A 714 -3.43 -7.41 28.34
C ALA A 714 -3.24 -6.75 29.72
N LEU A 715 -3.35 -7.53 30.80
CA LEU A 715 -3.20 -7.04 32.18
C LEU A 715 -1.75 -6.62 32.46
N THR A 716 -0.78 -7.43 32.05
CA THR A 716 0.65 -7.12 32.24
C THR A 716 1.04 -5.89 31.45
N GLY A 717 0.65 -5.79 30.17
CA GLY A 717 0.92 -4.61 29.34
C GLY A 717 0.29 -3.32 29.87
N SER A 718 -0.90 -3.41 30.47
CA SER A 718 -1.58 -2.27 31.11
C SER A 718 -0.95 -1.89 32.45
N ALA A 719 -0.63 -2.87 33.30
CA ALA A 719 -0.02 -2.62 34.62
C ALA A 719 1.38 -2.02 34.49
N VAL A 720 2.21 -2.55 33.58
CA VAL A 720 3.52 -1.98 33.21
C VAL A 720 3.34 -0.55 32.66
N GLY A 721 2.26 -0.32 31.91
CA GLY A 721 1.91 0.98 31.35
C GLY A 721 1.64 2.10 32.35
N VAL A 722 1.02 1.76 33.47
CA VAL A 722 0.71 2.71 34.55
C VAL A 722 1.97 3.06 35.34
N VAL A 723 2.91 2.13 35.46
CA VAL A 723 4.14 2.31 36.25
C VAL A 723 5.24 3.00 35.45
N LEU A 724 5.35 2.71 34.15
CA LEU A 724 6.39 3.25 33.27
C LEU A 724 5.82 4.38 32.41
N ALA A 725 5.79 5.60 32.95
CA ALA A 725 5.48 6.78 32.15
C ALA A 725 6.55 6.99 31.05
N PRO A 726 6.18 7.52 29.87
CA PRO A 726 7.15 7.94 28.88
C PRO A 726 8.05 9.01 29.49
N GLU A 727 9.37 8.88 29.34
CA GLU A 727 10.29 9.93 29.80
C GLU A 727 10.08 11.19 28.97
N SER A 728 9.90 12.31 29.66
CA SER A 728 9.81 13.61 29.03
C SER A 728 11.22 14.19 28.86
N GLY A 729 11.69 14.29 27.61
CA GLY A 729 12.73 15.24 27.23
C GLY A 729 12.16 16.66 27.22
N ARG A 730 12.97 17.63 27.63
CA ARG A 730 12.57 19.05 27.56
C ARG A 730 12.82 19.59 26.16
N ALA A 731 11.93 20.48 25.72
CA ALA A 731 12.09 21.16 24.44
C ALA A 731 13.31 22.08 24.50
N VAL A 732 14.16 21.98 23.48
CA VAL A 732 15.32 22.85 23.30
C VAL A 732 14.84 24.27 23.00
N ASP A 733 15.37 25.29 23.70
CA ASP A 733 15.01 26.69 23.50
C ASP A 733 15.70 27.31 22.27
N HIS A 734 15.34 26.80 21.09
CA HIS A 734 15.86 27.25 19.80
C HIS A 734 15.39 28.68 19.45
N ALA A 735 14.20 29.08 19.91
CA ALA A 735 13.64 30.41 19.66
C ALA A 735 14.37 31.48 20.50
N GLY A 736 14.62 31.21 21.78
CA GLY A 736 15.45 32.05 22.64
C GLY A 736 16.87 32.17 22.11
N LEU A 737 17.46 31.08 21.61
CA LEU A 737 18.77 31.13 20.94
C LEU A 737 18.77 32.03 19.70
N ALA A 738 17.77 31.91 18.82
CA ALA A 738 17.67 32.78 17.65
C ALA A 738 17.46 34.26 18.01
N ALA A 739 16.66 34.55 19.05
CA ALA A 739 16.48 35.90 19.56
C ALA A 739 17.78 36.46 20.16
N TRP A 740 18.47 35.67 20.98
CA TRP A 740 19.77 36.05 21.54
C TRP A 740 20.79 36.34 20.44
N MET A 741 20.84 35.53 19.38
CA MET A 741 21.72 35.78 18.23
C MET A 741 21.42 37.14 17.58
N ALA A 742 20.15 37.46 17.35
CA ALA A 742 19.73 38.73 16.73
C ALA A 742 20.01 39.95 17.62
N GLU A 743 19.85 39.78 18.93
CA GLU A 743 20.05 40.82 19.92
C GLU A 743 21.53 41.05 20.25
N ASN A 744 22.39 40.02 20.20
CA ASN A 744 23.73 40.08 20.79
C ASN A 744 24.88 39.95 19.78
N LEU A 745 24.64 39.46 18.55
CA LEU A 745 25.70 39.29 17.55
C LEU A 745 25.72 40.42 16.51
N ASP A 746 26.87 40.60 15.87
CA ASP A 746 27.18 41.63 14.86
C ASP A 746 26.60 41.35 13.46
N GLY A 747 25.66 40.39 13.34
CA GLY A 747 25.02 39.98 12.07
C GLY A 747 25.92 39.19 11.11
N GLU A 748 27.24 39.33 11.21
CA GLU A 748 28.24 38.60 10.42
C GLU A 748 28.71 37.31 11.11
N THR A 749 28.62 37.25 12.44
CA THR A 749 28.97 36.04 13.21
C THR A 749 27.95 34.94 12.94
N ARG A 750 28.45 33.77 12.52
CA ARG A 750 27.64 32.61 12.17
C ARG A 750 27.66 31.58 13.30
N LEU A 751 26.60 30.79 13.38
CA LEU A 751 26.45 29.69 14.32
C LEU A 751 26.34 28.35 13.56
N ALA A 752 27.24 27.43 13.85
CA ALA A 752 27.19 26.05 13.43
C ALA A 752 26.36 25.24 14.43
N ALA A 753 25.23 24.70 13.96
CA ALA A 753 24.28 23.95 14.78
C ALA A 753 24.26 22.45 14.43
N PRO A 754 24.14 21.56 15.42
CA PRO A 754 24.03 20.12 15.20
C PRO A 754 22.68 19.77 14.56
N ALA A 755 22.56 18.52 14.11
CA ALA A 755 21.33 18.05 13.49
C ALA A 755 20.13 18.20 14.45
N GLY A 756 18.97 18.57 13.93
CA GLY A 756 17.74 18.81 14.70
C GLY A 756 17.64 20.21 15.33
N LEU A 757 18.76 20.80 15.80
CA LEU A 757 18.77 22.22 16.18
C LEU A 757 18.91 23.12 14.95
N TRP A 758 19.62 22.66 13.93
CA TRP A 758 19.83 23.40 12.69
C TRP A 758 18.51 23.76 11.99
N SER A 759 17.60 22.81 11.76
CA SER A 759 16.32 23.09 11.08
C SER A 759 15.45 24.08 11.84
N ASP A 760 15.41 23.97 13.17
CA ASP A 760 14.67 24.89 14.04
C ASP A 760 15.23 26.31 13.97
N LEU A 761 16.55 26.47 14.12
CA LEU A 761 17.21 27.77 13.99
C LEU A 761 17.08 28.34 12.57
N ARG A 762 17.17 27.51 11.51
CA ARG A 762 16.96 27.95 10.13
C ARG A 762 15.57 28.46 9.87
N ARG A 763 14.56 27.89 10.55
CA ARG A 763 13.17 28.34 10.48
C ARG A 763 12.98 29.62 11.28
N ASP A 764 13.49 29.68 12.50
CA ASP A 764 13.25 30.79 13.42
C ASP A 764 14.13 32.01 13.15
N ARG A 765 15.25 31.86 12.42
CA ARG A 765 16.10 32.98 11.98
C ARG A 765 15.30 34.09 11.27
N ALA A 766 14.31 33.71 10.46
CA ALA A 766 13.50 34.67 9.71
C ALA A 766 12.59 35.48 10.64
N ARG A 767 12.10 34.85 11.71
CA ARG A 767 11.31 35.53 12.77
C ARG A 767 12.19 36.47 13.59
N ALA A 768 13.44 36.08 13.84
CA ALA A 768 14.42 36.87 14.56
C ALA A 768 15.13 37.95 13.72
N GLY A 769 14.86 38.05 12.41
CA GLY A 769 15.50 39.04 11.53
C GLY A 769 16.96 38.74 11.16
N LEU A 770 17.41 37.49 11.33
CA LEU A 770 18.78 37.06 11.05
C LEU A 770 19.03 36.78 9.56
N PRO A 771 20.27 37.02 9.05
CA PRO A 771 20.62 36.80 7.65
C PRO A 771 20.52 35.33 7.22
N ALA A 772 20.47 35.12 5.90
CA ALA A 772 20.24 33.80 5.31
C ALA A 772 21.37 32.79 5.52
N ASP A 773 22.56 33.23 5.91
CA ASP A 773 23.74 32.40 6.19
C ASP A 773 24.16 32.42 7.66
N ALA A 774 23.36 33.04 8.55
CA ALA A 774 23.63 33.13 9.99
C ALA A 774 23.76 31.76 10.69
N VAL A 775 23.10 30.74 10.15
CA VAL A 775 23.06 29.38 10.73
C VAL A 775 23.51 28.37 9.68
N ARG A 776 24.50 27.55 10.05
CA ARG A 776 25.11 26.48 9.24
C ARG A 776 25.00 25.14 9.96
N GLN A 777 25.14 24.04 9.21
CA GLN A 777 25.22 22.72 9.81
C GLN A 777 26.60 22.54 10.48
N ALA A 778 26.66 21.85 11.61
CA ALA A 778 27.90 21.59 12.34
C ALA A 778 28.97 20.91 11.48
N ALA A 779 28.59 20.03 10.55
CA ALA A 779 29.52 19.39 9.60
C ALA A 779 30.18 20.37 8.60
N THR A 780 29.65 21.58 8.48
CA THR A 780 30.13 22.66 7.59
C THR A 780 30.65 23.87 8.37
N ALA A 781 30.94 23.70 9.67
CA ALA A 781 31.45 24.77 10.52
C ALA A 781 32.79 25.31 10.00
N GLY A 782 32.87 26.64 9.85
CA GLY A 782 34.13 27.35 9.63
C GLY A 782 34.92 27.50 10.93
N PRO A 783 36.21 27.87 10.85
CA PRO A 783 37.06 28.09 12.02
C PRO A 783 36.60 29.26 12.91
N ASP A 784 35.91 30.25 12.34
CA ASP A 784 35.41 31.44 13.04
C ASP A 784 33.92 31.33 13.45
N ASP A 785 33.27 30.21 13.14
CA ASP A 785 31.87 29.99 13.45
C ASP A 785 31.72 29.64 14.95
N LEU A 786 30.71 30.21 15.60
CA LEU A 786 30.29 29.74 16.93
C LEU A 786 29.73 28.32 16.80
N VAL A 787 29.92 27.48 17.81
CA VAL A 787 29.39 26.11 17.80
C VAL A 787 28.32 25.97 18.85
N ALA A 788 27.08 25.68 18.43
CA ALA A 788 26.04 25.25 19.35
C ALA A 788 26.19 23.75 19.62
N ALA A 789 25.92 23.33 20.85
CA ALA A 789 25.89 21.93 21.20
C ALA A 789 24.77 21.64 22.20
N VAL A 790 24.16 20.45 22.09
CA VAL A 790 23.04 20.03 22.93
C VAL A 790 23.53 18.96 23.91
N GLY A 791 23.40 19.23 25.20
CA GLY A 791 23.79 18.33 26.29
C GLY A 791 25.26 18.39 26.72
N PRO A 792 25.74 17.42 27.54
CA PRO A 792 27.10 17.42 28.07
C PRO A 792 28.11 17.18 26.94
N THR A 793 28.96 18.15 26.67
CA THR A 793 29.87 18.14 25.52
C THR A 793 31.31 17.92 25.93
N SER A 794 32.04 17.19 25.08
CA SER A 794 33.50 17.03 25.16
C SER A 794 34.26 18.09 24.36
N LEU A 795 33.55 19.10 23.83
CA LEU A 795 34.11 20.17 23.02
C LEU A 795 34.86 21.14 23.94
N SER A 796 36.13 21.41 23.61
CA SER A 796 36.93 22.44 24.29
C SER A 796 36.61 23.82 23.72
N GLY A 797 36.19 24.76 24.55
CA GLY A 797 35.89 26.13 24.13
C GLY A 797 35.47 27.00 25.31
N VAL A 798 35.14 28.27 25.04
CA VAL A 798 34.60 29.20 26.03
C VAL A 798 33.08 29.26 25.91
N ASP A 799 32.39 29.03 27.03
CA ASP A 799 30.94 29.13 27.14
C ASP A 799 30.49 30.59 27.05
N LEU A 800 29.73 30.92 25.99
CA LEU A 800 29.19 32.26 25.77
C LEU A 800 27.78 32.40 26.35
N ALA A 801 26.89 31.47 26.00
CA ALA A 801 25.50 31.50 26.42
C ALA A 801 24.97 30.08 26.62
N ARG A 802 24.03 29.95 27.56
CA ARG A 802 23.34 28.70 27.88
C ARG A 802 21.83 28.91 27.80
N PHE A 803 21.16 27.97 27.14
CA PHE A 803 19.71 27.97 26.94
C PHE A 803 19.15 26.69 27.57
N GLY A 804 18.37 26.86 28.65
CA GLY A 804 17.93 25.77 29.53
C GLY A 804 18.58 25.83 30.91
N ASP A 805 18.22 24.90 31.79
CA ASP A 805 18.77 24.82 33.15
C ASP A 805 20.22 24.29 33.10
N PRO A 806 21.21 24.92 33.77
CA PRO A 806 22.61 24.47 33.77
C PRO A 806 22.84 23.06 34.31
N ALA A 807 21.88 22.45 35.05
CA ALA A 807 21.93 21.05 35.47
C ALA A 807 21.34 20.07 34.44
N ASP A 808 20.78 20.57 33.33
CA ASP A 808 20.02 19.80 32.35
C ASP A 808 20.92 19.14 31.29
N ARG A 809 20.57 17.90 30.90
CA ARG A 809 21.27 17.16 29.84
C ARG A 809 20.79 17.53 28.44
N ASP A 810 19.72 18.30 28.32
CA ASP A 810 19.12 18.72 27.04
C ASP A 810 19.30 20.22 26.75
N GLY A 811 20.06 20.95 27.60
CA GLY A 811 20.35 22.37 27.40
C GLY A 811 21.26 22.64 26.20
N VAL A 812 21.12 23.82 25.57
CA VAL A 812 22.04 24.28 24.53
C VAL A 812 23.15 25.10 25.15
N VAL A 813 24.39 24.80 24.78
CA VAL A 813 25.55 25.64 25.09
C VAL A 813 26.09 26.19 23.77
N VAL A 814 26.29 27.51 23.73
CA VAL A 814 26.97 28.19 22.63
C VAL A 814 28.44 28.37 23.00
N LEU A 815 29.32 27.79 22.20
CA LEU A 815 30.75 27.73 22.44
C LEU A 815 31.51 28.56 21.41
N LEU A 816 32.52 29.27 21.88
CA LEU A 816 33.60 29.82 21.06
C LEU A 816 34.76 28.82 21.04
N THR A 817 35.12 28.30 19.86
CA THR A 817 36.11 27.21 19.70
C THR A 817 37.53 27.71 19.35
N GLY A 818 37.72 29.02 19.16
CA GLY A 818 39.00 29.66 18.84
C GLY A 818 39.86 30.04 20.06
N ARG A 819 41.17 30.26 19.84
CA ARG A 819 42.16 30.69 20.86
C ARG A 819 42.06 32.18 21.17
N ASP A 820 42.09 32.52 22.46
CA ASP A 820 42.30 33.85 23.06
C ASP A 820 41.73 35.05 22.32
N THR A 821 40.48 35.39 22.64
CA THR A 821 39.94 36.71 22.37
C THR A 821 40.40 37.68 23.47
N PRO A 822 41.13 38.77 23.15
CA PRO A 822 41.52 39.78 24.14
C PRO A 822 40.33 40.31 24.93
N TYR A 823 39.17 40.38 24.29
CA TYR A 823 37.90 40.74 24.92
C TYR A 823 37.48 39.82 26.08
N LEU A 824 37.92 38.56 26.15
CA LEU A 824 37.58 37.67 27.26
C LEU A 824 38.57 37.77 28.43
N SER A 825 39.76 38.34 28.23
CA SER A 825 40.75 38.53 29.29
C SER A 825 40.30 39.58 30.33
N PRO A 826 40.30 39.26 31.64
CA PRO A 826 39.91 40.21 32.68
C PRO A 826 41.01 41.23 33.04
N ASP A 827 42.26 40.99 32.65
CA ASP A 827 43.43 41.72 33.20
C ASP A 827 43.35 43.23 32.96
N GLU A 828 43.04 43.66 31.73
CA GLU A 828 42.92 45.08 31.38
C GLU A 828 41.69 45.72 32.04
N ARG A 829 40.59 44.96 32.18
CA ARG A 829 39.34 45.44 32.78
C ARG A 829 39.44 45.60 34.28
N ALA A 830 40.15 44.70 34.97
CA ALA A 830 40.33 44.77 36.42
C ALA A 830 41.10 46.03 36.82
N GLY A 831 42.13 46.41 36.05
CA GLY A 831 42.88 47.64 36.24
C GLY A 831 42.00 48.90 36.06
N ALA A 832 41.28 48.99 34.95
CA ALA A 832 40.39 50.12 34.66
C ALA A 832 39.22 50.22 35.66
N GLY A 833 38.59 49.09 35.99
CA GLY A 833 37.49 49.02 36.94
C GLY A 833 37.91 49.35 38.37
N GLY A 834 39.15 49.03 38.77
CA GLY A 834 39.74 49.44 40.04
C GLY A 834 39.79 50.96 40.19
N GLN A 835 40.25 51.67 39.16
CA GLN A 835 40.30 53.14 39.15
C GLN A 835 38.90 53.76 39.17
N LEU A 836 37.96 53.21 38.40
CA LEU A 836 36.59 53.72 38.35
C LEU A 836 35.86 53.52 39.68
N ALA A 837 36.09 52.40 40.37
CA ALA A 837 35.54 52.11 41.70
C ALA A 837 36.02 53.05 42.82
N GLU A 838 37.12 53.78 42.61
CA GLU A 838 37.66 54.79 43.54
C GLU A 838 37.23 56.22 43.19
N ASN A 839 36.47 56.41 42.11
CA ASN A 839 36.01 57.73 41.70
C ASN A 839 34.97 58.29 42.68
N ALA A 840 35.27 59.45 43.27
CA ALA A 840 34.41 60.10 44.27
C ALA A 840 33.01 60.50 43.74
N ARG A 841 32.82 60.59 42.43
CA ARG A 841 31.54 60.95 41.78
C ARG A 841 30.69 59.75 41.36
N LEU A 842 31.18 58.52 41.61
CA LEU A 842 30.45 57.28 41.35
C LEU A 842 29.86 56.75 42.66
N ASP A 843 28.55 56.90 42.83
CA ASP A 843 27.81 56.27 43.91
C ASP A 843 27.30 54.89 43.44
N THR A 844 27.55 53.84 44.22
CA THR A 844 27.17 52.48 43.82
C THR A 844 27.22 51.50 44.99
N THR A 845 26.58 50.34 44.80
CA THR A 845 26.53 49.25 45.77
C THR A 845 27.88 48.53 45.88
N ASP A 846 28.10 47.84 46.99
CA ASP A 846 29.33 47.06 47.19
C ASP A 846 29.48 45.92 46.15
N GLU A 847 28.36 45.39 45.66
CA GLU A 847 28.34 44.35 44.63
C GLU A 847 28.87 44.86 43.29
N VAL A 848 28.43 46.05 42.86
CA VAL A 848 28.92 46.69 41.63
C VAL A 848 30.38 47.10 41.79
N ARG A 849 30.77 47.63 42.96
CA ARG A 849 32.17 47.97 43.26
C ARG A 849 33.09 46.74 43.18
N ALA A 850 32.62 45.58 43.66
CA ALA A 850 33.33 44.32 43.53
C ALA A 850 33.36 43.83 42.07
N ALA A 851 32.30 44.04 41.29
CA ALA A 851 32.25 43.70 39.87
C ALA A 851 33.30 44.47 39.05
N LEU A 852 33.39 45.78 39.27
CA LEU A 852 34.38 46.65 38.62
C LEU A 852 35.82 46.21 38.92
N ARG A 853 36.16 46.03 40.21
CA ARG A 853 37.52 45.59 40.62
C ARG A 853 37.90 44.22 40.09
N ALA A 854 36.94 43.32 39.96
CA ALA A 854 37.16 41.97 39.42
C ALA A 854 37.24 41.95 37.89
N GLY A 855 37.17 43.09 37.19
CA GLY A 855 37.16 43.15 35.73
C GLY A 855 35.91 42.50 35.12
N ARG A 856 34.82 42.40 35.89
CA ARG A 856 33.58 41.77 35.43
C ARG A 856 32.72 42.69 34.57
N VAL A 857 32.96 43.99 34.50
CA VAL A 857 32.14 44.93 33.70
C VAL A 857 32.80 45.22 32.35
N ASP A 858 32.03 45.30 31.26
CA ASP A 858 32.52 45.58 29.90
C ASP A 858 33.31 46.91 29.85
N LEU A 859 34.43 46.92 29.12
CA LEU A 859 35.32 48.09 29.04
C LEU A 859 34.61 49.30 28.44
N ARG A 860 33.72 49.13 27.45
CA ARG A 860 32.96 50.23 26.84
C ARG A 860 32.02 50.86 27.85
N ALA A 861 31.34 50.02 28.62
CA ALA A 861 30.45 50.44 29.69
C ALA A 861 31.22 51.22 30.77
N MET A 862 32.42 50.77 31.15
CA MET A 862 33.29 51.48 32.09
C MET A 862 33.79 52.83 31.55
N VAL A 863 34.16 52.92 30.27
CA VAL A 863 34.56 54.18 29.63
C VAL A 863 33.41 55.19 29.64
N VAL A 864 32.19 54.73 29.32
CA VAL A 864 30.98 55.55 29.35
C VAL A 864 30.68 56.05 30.77
N LEU A 865 30.80 55.18 31.78
CA LEU A 865 30.66 55.58 33.18
C LEU A 865 31.72 56.60 33.61
N ALA A 866 32.97 56.42 33.18
CA ALA A 866 34.05 57.36 33.49
C ALA A 866 33.78 58.76 32.93
N GLU A 867 33.28 58.84 31.69
CA GLU A 867 32.88 60.12 31.08
C GLU A 867 31.66 60.74 31.78
N LEU A 868 30.65 59.94 32.13
CA LEU A 868 29.52 60.45 32.91
C LEU A 868 29.97 61.00 34.28
N CYS A 869 30.86 60.30 34.99
CA CYS A 869 31.41 60.76 36.28
C CYS A 869 32.25 62.04 36.13
N ARG A 870 32.82 62.30 34.95
CA ARG A 870 33.54 63.55 34.65
C ARG A 870 32.57 64.74 34.62
N GLU A 871 31.37 64.54 34.10
CA GLU A 871 30.36 65.59 33.92
C GLU A 871 29.43 65.77 35.13
N ARG A 872 29.08 64.68 35.83
CA ARG A 872 28.05 64.67 36.88
C ARG A 872 28.28 63.57 37.91
N GLU A 873 27.55 63.62 39.02
CA GLU A 873 27.45 62.49 39.95
C GLU A 873 26.53 61.41 39.36
N VAL A 874 26.95 60.15 39.45
CA VAL A 874 26.25 59.02 38.83
C VAL A 874 26.01 57.96 39.89
N THR A 875 24.75 57.52 40.02
CA THR A 875 24.40 56.39 40.88
C THR A 875 24.17 55.15 40.02
N VAL A 876 25.06 54.15 40.11
CA VAL A 876 24.87 52.85 39.44
C VAL A 876 24.17 51.89 40.38
N ALA A 877 22.94 51.51 40.02
CA ALA A 877 22.10 50.61 40.81
C ALA A 877 22.56 49.16 40.68
N SER A 878 22.88 48.72 39.47
CA SER A 878 23.36 47.36 39.20
C SER A 878 24.12 47.26 37.88
N THR A 879 24.99 46.24 37.80
CA THR A 879 25.56 45.73 36.56
C THR A 879 25.07 44.30 36.35
N GLY A 880 24.99 43.87 35.10
CA GLY A 880 24.56 42.50 34.84
C GLY A 880 24.81 42.02 33.42
N LYS A 881 24.40 40.78 33.21
CA LYS A 881 24.42 40.09 31.92
C LYS A 881 23.00 39.83 31.45
N PRO A 882 22.80 39.66 30.13
CA PRO A 882 21.61 39.00 29.62
C PRO A 882 21.38 37.66 30.33
N ALA A 883 20.12 37.29 30.55
CA ALA A 883 19.75 36.12 31.35
C ALA A 883 20.45 34.82 30.87
N HIS A 884 20.54 34.62 29.56
CA HIS A 884 21.18 33.46 28.92
C HIS A 884 22.71 33.43 29.03
N GLU A 885 23.34 34.54 29.41
CA GLU A 885 24.80 34.66 29.60
C GLU A 885 25.19 34.51 31.08
N THR A 886 24.22 34.29 31.97
CA THR A 886 24.47 34.10 33.40
C THR A 886 25.28 32.82 33.62
N GLY A 887 26.42 32.93 34.31
CA GLY A 887 27.37 31.82 34.50
C GLY A 887 28.40 31.62 33.38
N SER A 888 28.34 32.41 32.30
CA SER A 888 29.42 32.50 31.30
C SER A 888 30.64 33.29 31.83
N THR A 889 31.75 33.22 31.10
CA THR A 889 32.94 34.06 31.36
C THR A 889 32.88 35.44 30.69
N LEU A 890 31.77 35.79 30.02
CA LEU A 890 31.58 37.12 29.42
C LEU A 890 31.60 38.24 30.48
N PRO A 891 31.93 39.48 30.14
CA PRO A 891 31.72 40.61 31.05
C PRO A 891 30.23 40.99 31.16
N ASP A 892 29.86 41.68 32.24
CA ASP A 892 28.59 42.37 32.46
C ASP A 892 28.49 43.51 31.45
N ARG A 893 27.46 43.44 30.59
CA ARG A 893 27.26 44.34 29.46
C ARG A 893 26.01 45.18 29.58
N THR A 894 25.34 45.12 30.72
CA THR A 894 24.16 45.93 31.04
C THR A 894 24.46 46.76 32.27
N LEU A 895 24.21 48.07 32.17
CA LEU A 895 24.30 49.03 33.26
C LEU A 895 22.92 49.58 33.57
N VAL A 896 22.56 49.63 34.85
CA VAL A 896 21.35 50.31 35.31
C VAL A 896 21.75 51.50 36.17
N LEU A 897 21.47 52.71 35.65
CA LEU A 897 21.71 53.97 36.36
C LEU A 897 20.43 54.38 37.09
N SER A 898 20.54 54.71 38.38
CA SER A 898 19.41 55.26 39.13
C SER A 898 19.27 56.75 38.87
N THR A 899 18.03 57.21 38.71
CA THR A 899 17.72 58.61 38.47
C THR A 899 16.69 59.12 39.47
N PRO A 900 16.87 60.32 40.05
CA PRO A 900 15.98 60.84 41.10
C PRO A 900 14.61 61.25 40.56
N ASP A 901 14.52 61.66 39.30
CA ASP A 901 13.29 62.13 38.64
C ASP A 901 13.27 61.81 37.14
N ALA A 902 12.09 61.94 36.53
CA ALA A 902 11.88 61.62 35.11
C ALA A 902 12.60 62.57 34.14
N GLY A 903 12.85 63.83 34.53
CA GLY A 903 13.60 64.79 33.72
C GLY A 903 15.08 64.42 33.62
N THR A 904 15.68 63.98 34.74
CA THR A 904 17.05 63.44 34.75
C THR A 904 17.17 62.17 33.90
N ALA A 905 16.16 61.30 33.93
CA ALA A 905 16.12 60.11 33.07
C ALA A 905 16.07 60.47 31.57
N ALA A 906 15.27 61.46 31.18
CA ALA A 906 15.20 61.93 29.80
C ALA A 906 16.54 62.51 29.32
N ALA A 907 17.21 63.33 30.13
CA ALA A 907 18.52 63.88 29.79
C ALA A 907 19.62 62.81 29.65
N LEU A 908 19.54 61.72 30.41
CA LEU A 908 20.45 60.58 30.28
C LEU A 908 20.16 59.77 29.01
N LEU A 909 18.89 59.59 28.64
CA LEU A 909 18.50 58.95 27.38
C LEU A 909 19.08 59.72 26.19
N ASP A 910 18.87 61.03 26.12
CA ASP A 910 19.40 61.90 25.07
C ASP A 910 20.94 61.83 25.01
N TRP A 911 21.61 61.77 26.18
CA TRP A 911 23.06 61.66 26.25
C TRP A 911 23.59 60.32 25.71
N PHE A 912 22.90 59.22 26.01
CA PHE A 912 23.26 57.91 25.47
C PHE A 912 23.03 57.83 23.97
N GLU A 913 21.94 58.42 23.46
CA GLU A 913 21.65 58.48 22.03
C GLU A 913 22.69 59.31 21.24
N ALA A 914 23.36 60.27 21.89
CA ALA A 914 24.41 61.07 21.26
C ALA A 914 25.77 60.35 21.12
N GLN A 915 25.95 59.19 21.77
CA GLN A 915 27.22 58.46 21.74
C GLN A 915 27.47 57.82 20.36
N GLN A 916 28.74 57.60 20.02
CA GLN A 916 29.15 56.97 18.76
C GLN A 916 29.77 55.58 18.99
N PRO A 917 29.63 54.63 18.03
CA PRO A 917 30.34 53.35 18.10
C PRO A 917 31.86 53.55 18.25
N PRO A 918 32.57 52.71 19.03
CA PRO A 918 32.09 51.49 19.69
C PRO A 918 31.45 51.70 21.07
N PHE A 919 31.39 52.94 21.59
CA PHE A 919 30.94 53.24 22.96
C PHE A 919 29.43 53.47 23.07
N ALA A 920 28.75 53.77 21.97
CA ALA A 920 27.30 53.85 21.92
C ALA A 920 26.66 52.54 22.42
N PRO A 921 25.75 52.60 23.41
CA PRO A 921 24.95 51.43 23.78
C PRO A 921 24.03 51.03 22.63
N ASP A 922 23.88 49.73 22.42
CA ASP A 922 23.02 49.18 21.38
C ASP A 922 21.54 49.27 21.76
N GLU A 923 21.25 49.29 23.05
CA GLU A 923 19.92 49.46 23.57
C GLU A 923 19.92 50.31 24.83
N VAL A 924 19.01 51.28 24.86
CA VAL A 924 18.78 52.15 26.02
C VAL A 924 17.29 52.16 26.31
N ARG A 925 16.92 51.88 27.56
CA ARG A 925 15.52 51.82 28.00
C ARG A 925 15.35 52.52 29.34
N GLN A 926 14.24 53.25 29.49
CA GLN A 926 13.82 53.73 30.79
C GLN A 926 13.30 52.56 31.63
N VAL A 927 13.80 52.43 32.86
CA VAL A 927 13.37 51.41 33.84
C VAL A 927 12.78 52.10 35.07
N PRO A 928 11.99 51.39 35.91
CA PRO A 928 11.50 51.99 37.16
C PRO A 928 12.66 52.55 37.99
N ASN A 929 12.64 53.86 38.26
CA ASN A 929 13.66 54.61 38.99
C ASN A 929 15.05 54.73 38.31
N GLY A 930 15.13 54.62 36.97
CA GLY A 930 16.41 54.73 36.27
C GLY A 930 16.42 54.60 34.75
N VAL A 931 17.63 54.47 34.20
CA VAL A 931 17.91 54.20 32.78
C VAL A 931 18.82 52.97 32.67
N SER A 932 18.44 52.01 31.84
CA SER A 932 19.23 50.83 31.51
C SER A 932 19.91 51.03 30.16
N ALA A 933 21.22 50.81 30.08
CA ALA A 933 22.00 50.80 28.85
C ALA A 933 22.69 49.45 28.69
N SER A 934 22.61 48.85 27.50
CA SER A 934 23.23 47.56 27.20
C SER A 934 24.01 47.59 25.88
N TRP A 935 25.08 46.81 25.83
CA TRP A 935 25.94 46.66 24.66
C TRP A 935 25.91 45.22 24.14
N ARG A 936 26.00 45.02 22.83
CA ARG A 936 26.15 43.74 22.12
C ARG A 936 27.55 43.17 22.26
N LEU A 937 27.72 41.90 21.91
CA LEU A 937 29.06 41.33 21.80
C LEU A 937 29.82 42.06 20.69
N PRO A 938 31.06 42.52 20.96
CA PRO A 938 31.91 42.97 19.87
C PRO A 938 32.24 41.78 18.95
N PRO A 939 32.76 42.04 17.75
CA PRO A 939 33.26 40.99 16.88
C PRO A 939 34.24 40.08 17.66
N LEU A 940 33.86 38.82 17.83
CA LEU A 940 34.63 37.85 18.63
C LEU A 940 35.85 37.29 17.87
N HIS A 941 36.06 37.71 16.63
CA HIS A 941 37.25 37.40 15.86
C HIS A 941 37.76 38.69 15.23
N ASP A 942 39.08 38.87 15.24
CA ASP A 942 39.71 39.97 14.52
C ASP A 942 39.63 39.68 13.02
N ARG A 943 38.66 40.30 12.35
CA ARG A 943 38.42 40.13 10.91
C ARG A 943 39.33 40.99 10.04
N THR A 944 40.30 41.70 10.64
CA THR A 944 41.32 42.39 9.85
C THR A 944 42.20 41.36 9.16
N SER A 945 42.14 41.30 7.82
CA SER A 945 43.16 40.60 7.04
C SER A 945 44.52 41.17 7.41
N LYS A 946 45.44 40.32 7.85
CA LYS A 946 46.87 40.65 7.77
C LYS A 946 47.28 40.96 6.34
#